data_AF-A0A1H9QC62-F1
#
_entry.id   AF-A0A1H9QC62-F1
#
_cell.length_a   1.000
_cell.length_b   1.000
_cell.length_c   1.000
_cell.angle_alpha   90.00
_cell.angle_beta   90.00
_cell.angle_gamma   90.00
#
_symmetry.space_group_name_H-M   'P 1'
#
loop_
_entity.id
_entity.type
_entity.pdbx_description
1 polymer ?
#
loop_
_entity_poly.entity_id
_entity_poly.type
_entity_poly.pdbx_seq_one_letter_code
_entity_poly.pdbx_strand_id
1 'polypeptide(L)'
;MAKLVWESEFSIKTGSGDMATAVRVDEIIIGHRLRSVDQAKVDALKVSIADLGLRTPISLFLGGDDQRQMFLAAGAHRLEAVRQLGREWIAAVVREEDEFDAELWEIDENLCRAELTPADRALFVFRRKELYLMKHPETAQGATGRGGYEKGGQVGHLSDVDSKSFATATAEATGQSERAVRRDSERGEKISEQALRMLRGTRHDKGVVLDRLKSLRAEEQTVYVRALFEVDKAKEAEAKEIRTEKMSTKRAVRTGLINAIAAHGKVTAGEMPRAAFPIGYCDFPWEQEAWSEATGQDRGLMYPAMSVEDGRALCAGDQSPFTPDALLFFWVTTNRFADGLSIVEAWGFRYVTAITWDKVNIGMGRWVRDRTEHLLICKRGDFPGLEMGTQPESLYSEVKTEHSRKPMWFAKEIDRLFPDMRKLELFQRKESLHFADVRHGPTWSFWGFEAGGVDKPDAAANPVAPAPDVPASKLPPGPGKNAPVEFTVGGMRKGSFARFSVHLNDDATYSIAAECELAGFRGGASPLTGTIGTFESALRHGLAAVAGQLRPVISDASTVCTSGHKAAARAGLKWIEARMEEWGLAAKPLADTRLSAAASKPPKEPKPPKKPKPPKEPKSPKRSEFEIERETQRALRVTYRETLPADDEGLIGRAWEELRTYDRAVRAGAIGDMKDAADRIRAIYEHAFGLDPLHSMGGGPPDGNGRFNCLHDASTWLKDALAAPDGDVPLFGQPGRFLIELFGCRVDFKYSGLFGYSGGDAHVVDLDKPFFSDTGYRSFMVSHLDGETISEGLDVRSYLESVCTLQFTEGGKKKVKLHDGPFGLNTSEDGPRESWILQRRETDPAYLPGGFLYDAASSTAAVASEVAA
;
A
#
# COMPACT_ATOMS: atom_id res chain seq x y z
N MET A 1 49.43 -50.58 -41.03
CA MET A 1 49.19 -49.32 -40.31
C MET A 1 47.82 -49.39 -39.66
N ALA A 2 47.77 -49.67 -38.36
CA ALA A 2 46.51 -49.64 -37.61
C ALA A 2 46.11 -48.18 -37.38
N LYS A 3 44.87 -47.81 -37.73
CA LYS A 3 44.29 -46.51 -37.38
C LYS A 3 44.15 -46.47 -35.85
N LEU A 4 44.93 -45.61 -35.19
CA LEU A 4 44.60 -45.19 -33.83
C LEU A 4 43.28 -44.40 -33.92
N VAL A 5 42.21 -44.98 -33.40
CA VAL A 5 41.01 -44.23 -33.02
C VAL A 5 41.31 -43.67 -31.64
N TRP A 6 41.39 -42.35 -31.52
CA TRP A 6 41.48 -41.70 -30.21
C TRP A 6 40.07 -41.63 -29.63
N GLU A 7 39.82 -42.43 -28.59
CA GLU A 7 38.64 -42.31 -27.75
C GLU A 7 38.99 -41.39 -26.58
N SER A 8 38.31 -40.25 -26.48
CA SER A 8 38.43 -39.35 -25.34
C SER A 8 37.86 -39.99 -24.07
N GLU A 9 38.36 -39.58 -22.90
CA GLU A 9 37.80 -39.97 -21.58
C GLU A 9 36.31 -39.63 -21.46
N PHE A 10 35.84 -38.63 -22.22
CA PHE A 10 34.43 -38.27 -22.39
C PHE A 10 33.65 -39.36 -23.14
N SER A 11 34.13 -39.80 -24.30
CA SER A 11 33.51 -40.87 -25.11
C SER A 11 33.54 -42.25 -24.43
N ILE A 12 34.52 -42.51 -23.56
CA ILE A 12 34.56 -43.73 -22.73
C ILE A 12 33.49 -43.69 -21.63
N LYS A 13 33.18 -42.51 -21.06
CA LYS A 13 32.16 -42.33 -20.02
C LYS A 13 30.72 -42.28 -20.56
N THR A 14 30.51 -41.83 -21.80
CA THR A 14 29.15 -41.61 -22.34
C THR A 14 28.62 -42.75 -23.23
N GLY A 15 29.42 -43.78 -23.55
CA GLY A 15 28.96 -45.00 -24.23
C GLY A 15 28.47 -44.85 -25.68
N SER A 16 28.25 -43.63 -26.18
CA SER A 16 27.97 -43.34 -27.58
C SER A 16 28.24 -41.86 -27.86
N GLY A 17 28.38 -41.49 -29.14
CA GLY A 17 28.38 -40.09 -29.54
C GLY A 17 26.98 -39.51 -29.33
N ASP A 18 26.79 -38.76 -28.23
CA ASP A 18 25.58 -38.02 -27.82
C ASP A 18 25.19 -36.96 -28.87
N MET A 19 24.85 -37.38 -30.10
CA MET A 19 24.36 -36.52 -31.17
C MET A 19 22.86 -36.37 -31.03
N ALA A 20 22.40 -35.12 -30.89
CA ALA A 20 20.96 -34.83 -30.84
C ALA A 20 20.29 -35.28 -32.15
N THR A 21 19.21 -36.05 -32.02
CA THR A 21 18.38 -36.55 -33.12
C THR A 21 17.02 -35.85 -33.10
N ALA A 22 16.43 -35.62 -34.27
CA ALA A 22 15.08 -35.09 -34.37
C ALA A 22 14.06 -36.21 -34.05
N VAL A 23 13.22 -35.99 -33.05
CA VAL A 23 12.16 -36.92 -32.63
C VAL A 23 10.81 -36.26 -32.80
N ARG A 24 9.80 -37.05 -33.19
CA ARG A 24 8.42 -36.58 -33.32
C ARG A 24 7.83 -36.28 -31.95
N VAL A 25 7.24 -35.10 -31.80
CA VAL A 25 6.68 -34.64 -30.51
C VAL A 25 5.54 -35.55 -30.03
N ASP A 26 4.76 -36.13 -30.95
CA ASP A 26 3.64 -37.03 -30.63
C ASP A 26 4.06 -38.46 -30.26
N GLU A 27 5.32 -38.84 -30.52
CA GLU A 27 5.88 -40.15 -30.15
C GLU A 27 6.52 -40.16 -28.76
N ILE A 28 6.64 -38.99 -28.11
CA ILE A 28 7.26 -38.85 -26.78
C ILE A 28 6.23 -39.08 -25.68
N ILE A 29 6.49 -40.08 -24.84
CA ILE A 29 5.66 -40.42 -23.69
C ILE A 29 6.14 -39.64 -22.46
N ILE A 30 5.21 -38.93 -21.81
CA ILE A 30 5.48 -38.22 -20.55
C ILE A 30 5.02 -39.13 -19.40
N GLY A 31 5.98 -39.68 -18.64
CA GLY A 31 5.73 -40.54 -17.49
C GLY A 31 5.23 -39.80 -16.24
N HIS A 32 5.27 -40.48 -15.09
CA HIS A 32 4.94 -39.84 -13.80
C HIS A 32 6.04 -38.84 -13.40
N ARG A 33 5.69 -37.57 -13.25
CA ARG A 33 6.66 -36.49 -12.94
C ARG A 33 6.44 -35.88 -11.57
N LEU A 34 7.53 -35.73 -10.82
CA LEU A 34 7.54 -35.05 -9.51
C LEU A 34 7.43 -33.52 -9.64
N ARG A 35 7.83 -32.96 -10.79
CA ARG A 35 7.69 -31.53 -11.14
C ARG A 35 6.58 -31.35 -12.19
N SER A 36 5.55 -30.57 -11.86
CA SER A 36 4.62 -30.07 -12.87
C SER A 36 5.31 -29.07 -13.80
N VAL A 37 4.79 -28.95 -15.02
CA VAL A 37 5.24 -27.94 -15.98
C VAL A 37 4.76 -26.57 -15.50
N ASP A 38 5.69 -25.62 -15.39
CA ASP A 38 5.40 -24.22 -15.06
C ASP A 38 5.08 -23.42 -16.33
N GLN A 39 3.83 -22.97 -16.45
CA GLN A 39 3.36 -22.28 -17.66
C GLN A 39 4.08 -20.95 -17.89
N ALA A 40 4.48 -20.21 -16.85
CA ALA A 40 5.20 -18.96 -17.02
C ALA A 40 6.59 -19.20 -17.64
N LYS A 41 7.25 -20.29 -17.24
CA LYS A 41 8.53 -20.72 -17.86
C LYS A 41 8.34 -21.20 -19.29
N VAL A 42 7.24 -21.89 -19.57
CA VAL A 42 6.89 -22.29 -20.94
C VAL A 42 6.69 -21.07 -21.83
N ASP A 43 5.95 -20.06 -21.38
CA ASP A 43 5.70 -18.84 -22.15
C ASP A 43 6.99 -18.06 -22.42
N ALA A 44 7.88 -17.96 -21.43
CA ALA A 44 9.21 -17.36 -21.62
C ALA A 44 10.06 -18.16 -22.64
N LEU A 45 10.03 -19.51 -22.56
CA LEU A 45 10.75 -20.37 -23.50
C LEU A 45 10.16 -20.31 -24.91
N LYS A 46 8.84 -20.13 -25.06
CA LYS A 46 8.19 -20.04 -26.38
C LYS A 46 8.72 -18.88 -27.20
N VAL A 47 8.90 -17.71 -26.58
CA VAL A 47 9.49 -16.53 -27.25
C VAL A 47 10.90 -16.87 -27.74
N SER A 48 11.74 -17.40 -26.86
CA SER A 48 13.13 -17.77 -27.20
C SER A 48 13.21 -18.87 -28.28
N ILE A 49 12.38 -19.90 -28.21
CA ILE A 49 12.35 -21.02 -29.17
C ILE A 49 11.74 -20.61 -30.52
N ALA A 50 10.81 -19.65 -30.54
CA ALA A 50 10.29 -19.08 -31.77
C ALA A 50 11.39 -18.32 -32.53
N ASP A 51 12.17 -17.50 -31.82
CA ASP A 51 13.15 -16.60 -32.42
C ASP A 51 14.49 -17.30 -32.74
N LEU A 52 15.00 -18.12 -31.82
CA LEU A 52 16.37 -18.68 -31.88
C LEU A 52 16.40 -20.19 -32.12
N GLY A 53 15.26 -20.86 -32.06
CA GLY A 53 15.16 -22.31 -32.08
C GLY A 53 15.58 -22.98 -30.76
N LEU A 54 15.44 -24.30 -30.70
CA LEU A 54 15.79 -25.09 -29.52
C LEU A 54 17.30 -25.27 -29.42
N ARG A 55 17.97 -24.50 -28.55
CA ARG A 55 19.44 -24.59 -28.37
C ARG A 55 19.91 -25.79 -27.55
N THR A 56 19.10 -26.23 -26.60
CA THR A 56 19.43 -27.35 -25.71
C THR A 56 18.43 -28.46 -25.95
N PRO A 57 18.87 -29.63 -26.46
CA PRO A 57 18.01 -30.79 -26.67
C PRO A 57 17.25 -31.20 -25.41
N ILE A 58 16.14 -31.89 -25.59
CA ILE A 58 15.52 -32.67 -24.51
C ILE A 58 16.25 -34.02 -24.36
N SER A 59 15.99 -34.72 -23.27
CA SER A 59 16.61 -36.02 -23.03
C SER A 59 15.52 -37.09 -22.93
N LEU A 60 15.71 -38.18 -23.66
CA LEU A 60 14.78 -39.30 -23.75
C LEU A 60 15.51 -40.60 -23.38
N PHE A 61 14.76 -41.55 -22.83
CA PHE A 61 15.23 -42.93 -22.67
C PHE A 61 14.30 -43.89 -23.40
N LEU A 62 14.84 -45.03 -23.84
CA LEU A 62 14.05 -46.12 -24.42
C LEU A 62 13.51 -47.03 -23.30
N GLY A 63 12.23 -47.38 -23.37
CA GLY A 63 11.56 -48.21 -22.37
C GLY A 63 10.44 -49.07 -22.94
N GLY A 64 9.72 -49.76 -22.05
CA GLY A 64 8.69 -50.76 -22.37
C GLY A 64 9.27 -52.18 -22.61
N ASP A 65 8.39 -53.17 -22.71
CA ASP A 65 8.76 -54.60 -22.82
C ASP A 65 9.74 -54.88 -23.97
N ASP A 66 9.66 -54.11 -25.06
CA ASP A 66 10.50 -54.24 -26.25
C ASP A 66 11.61 -53.15 -26.37
N GLN A 67 11.79 -52.27 -25.38
CA GLN A 67 12.77 -51.15 -25.41
C GLN A 67 12.62 -50.24 -26.66
N ARG A 68 11.38 -50.01 -27.09
CA ARG A 68 11.06 -49.23 -28.31
C ARG A 68 10.29 -47.94 -28.04
N GLN A 69 9.78 -47.75 -26.83
CA GLN A 69 8.99 -46.56 -26.50
C GLN A 69 9.90 -45.46 -25.96
N MET A 70 9.69 -44.22 -26.39
CA MET A 70 10.51 -43.08 -26.00
C MET A 70 9.86 -42.33 -24.84
N PHE A 71 10.50 -42.37 -23.68
CA PHE A 71 10.04 -41.67 -22.47
C PHE A 71 10.87 -40.42 -22.20
N LEU A 72 10.21 -39.35 -21.77
CA LEU A 72 10.88 -38.11 -21.41
C LEU A 72 11.61 -38.22 -20.07
N ALA A 73 12.93 -38.06 -20.06
CA ALA A 73 13.73 -37.93 -18.85
C ALA A 73 13.89 -36.47 -18.40
N ALA A 74 14.27 -35.57 -19.32
CA ALA A 74 14.54 -34.18 -18.98
C ALA A 74 14.10 -33.20 -20.08
N GLY A 75 13.74 -31.98 -19.67
CA GLY A 75 13.40 -30.89 -20.59
C GLY A 75 11.90 -30.69 -20.87
N ALA A 76 11.01 -31.09 -19.96
CA ALA A 76 9.56 -30.97 -20.17
C ALA A 76 9.03 -29.57 -20.47
N HIS A 77 9.57 -28.51 -19.86
CA HIS A 77 9.16 -27.14 -20.22
C HIS A 77 9.49 -26.82 -21.68
N ARG A 78 10.60 -27.37 -22.22
CA ARG A 78 10.97 -27.21 -23.62
C ARG A 78 10.08 -28.05 -24.53
N LEU A 79 9.78 -29.28 -24.15
CA LEU A 79 8.82 -30.12 -24.88
C LEU A 79 7.43 -29.45 -24.97
N GLU A 80 6.93 -28.94 -23.85
CA GLU A 80 5.64 -28.26 -23.80
C GLU A 80 5.65 -26.94 -24.61
N ALA A 81 6.74 -26.17 -24.55
CA ALA A 81 6.88 -24.97 -25.38
C ALA A 81 6.86 -25.30 -26.87
N VAL A 82 7.59 -26.32 -27.31
CA VAL A 82 7.63 -26.77 -28.71
C VAL A 82 6.26 -27.30 -29.16
N ARG A 83 5.56 -28.03 -28.29
CA ARG A 83 4.19 -28.51 -28.51
C ARG A 83 3.20 -27.35 -28.66
N GLN A 84 3.24 -26.33 -27.80
CA GLN A 84 2.39 -25.14 -27.89
C GLN A 84 2.70 -24.23 -29.09
N LEU A 85 3.93 -24.29 -29.62
CA LEU A 85 4.31 -23.63 -30.86
C LEU A 85 3.85 -24.40 -32.12
N GLY A 86 3.23 -25.58 -31.96
CA GLY A 86 2.75 -26.39 -33.07
C GLY A 86 3.86 -27.01 -33.91
N ARG A 87 5.06 -27.22 -33.35
CA ARG A 87 6.17 -27.86 -34.06
C ARG A 87 6.04 -29.39 -33.96
N GLU A 88 6.23 -30.07 -35.09
CA GLU A 88 6.09 -31.53 -35.18
C GLU A 88 7.33 -32.28 -34.66
N TRP A 89 8.50 -31.65 -34.70
CA TRP A 89 9.79 -32.27 -34.37
C TRP A 89 10.53 -31.49 -33.27
N ILE A 90 11.21 -32.22 -32.41
CA ILE A 90 12.05 -31.67 -31.35
C ILE A 90 13.42 -32.36 -31.34
N ALA A 91 14.50 -31.60 -31.10
CA ALA A 91 15.83 -32.19 -30.95
C ALA A 91 15.95 -32.86 -29.58
N ALA A 92 16.36 -34.13 -29.58
CA ALA A 92 16.47 -34.96 -28.39
C ALA A 92 17.77 -35.78 -28.39
N VAL A 93 18.34 -35.99 -27.21
CA VAL A 93 19.37 -37.03 -26.99
C VAL A 93 18.66 -38.26 -26.44
N VAL A 94 18.81 -39.39 -27.13
CA VAL A 94 18.16 -40.67 -26.76
C VAL A 94 19.21 -41.58 -26.15
N ARG A 95 18.92 -42.15 -24.98
CA ARG A 95 19.80 -43.08 -24.29
C ARG A 95 19.13 -44.42 -24.01
N GLU A 96 19.94 -45.47 -24.00
CA GLU A 96 19.56 -46.82 -23.57
C GLU A 96 19.90 -46.95 -22.09
N GLU A 97 18.94 -46.68 -21.22
CA GLU A 97 19.10 -46.72 -19.76
C GLU A 97 17.93 -47.49 -19.13
N ASP A 98 18.16 -48.11 -17.97
CA ASP A 98 17.07 -48.74 -17.22
C ASP A 98 16.11 -47.68 -16.62
N GLU A 99 14.84 -48.03 -16.40
CA GLU A 99 13.81 -47.09 -15.93
C GLU A 99 14.19 -46.38 -14.62
N PHE A 100 14.93 -47.08 -13.75
CA PHE A 100 15.37 -46.55 -12.47
C PHE A 100 16.54 -45.56 -12.59
N ASP A 101 17.49 -45.79 -13.50
CA ASP A 101 18.60 -44.89 -13.83
C ASP A 101 18.08 -43.62 -14.48
N ALA A 102 17.11 -43.75 -15.38
CA ALA A 102 16.45 -42.59 -15.99
C ALA A 102 15.73 -41.73 -14.94
N GLU A 103 14.97 -42.34 -14.01
CA GLU A 103 14.31 -41.61 -12.92
C GLU A 103 15.33 -40.97 -11.96
N LEU A 104 16.41 -41.69 -11.62
CA LEU A 104 17.48 -41.18 -10.76
C LEU A 104 18.18 -39.98 -11.40
N TRP A 105 18.41 -40.03 -12.70
CA TRP A 105 19.02 -38.94 -13.46
C TRP A 105 18.11 -37.71 -13.53
N GLU A 106 16.79 -37.87 -13.75
CA GLU A 106 15.84 -36.76 -13.68
C GLU A 106 15.87 -36.09 -12.29
N ILE A 107 15.91 -36.89 -11.23
CA ILE A 107 15.96 -36.39 -9.85
C ILE A 107 17.28 -35.65 -9.59
N ASP A 108 18.42 -36.22 -9.97
CA ASP A 108 19.74 -35.62 -9.77
C ASP A 108 19.92 -34.33 -10.61
N GLU A 109 19.43 -34.31 -11.84
CA GLU A 109 19.40 -33.08 -12.67
C GLU A 109 18.59 -31.98 -11.98
N ASN A 110 17.43 -32.33 -11.41
CA ASN A 110 16.62 -31.35 -10.68
C ASN A 110 17.30 -30.89 -9.39
N LEU A 111 17.90 -31.80 -8.61
CA LEU A 111 18.59 -31.49 -7.34
C LEU A 111 19.83 -30.60 -7.53
N CYS A 112 20.47 -30.66 -8.69
CA CYS A 112 21.58 -29.79 -9.08
C CYS A 112 21.15 -28.40 -9.57
N ARG A 113 19.86 -28.16 -9.83
CA ARG A 113 19.36 -26.85 -10.28
C ARG A 113 19.13 -25.90 -9.10
N ALA A 114 19.53 -24.64 -9.27
CA ALA A 114 19.45 -23.61 -8.23
C ALA A 114 18.01 -23.24 -7.79
N GLU A 115 17.00 -23.54 -8.60
CA GLU A 115 15.61 -23.06 -8.40
C GLU A 115 14.66 -24.13 -7.83
N LEU A 116 15.11 -24.89 -6.84
CA LEU A 116 14.24 -25.80 -6.09
C LEU A 116 13.75 -25.12 -4.81
N THR A 117 12.44 -25.25 -4.53
CA THR A 117 11.89 -24.83 -3.25
C THR A 117 12.26 -25.84 -2.14
N PRO A 118 12.17 -25.46 -0.85
CA PRO A 118 12.35 -26.39 0.25
C PRO A 118 11.44 -27.63 0.18
N ALA A 119 10.17 -27.47 -0.20
CA ALA A 119 9.25 -28.59 -0.36
C ALA A 119 9.65 -29.49 -1.53
N ASP A 120 10.07 -28.90 -2.65
CA ASP A 120 10.56 -29.65 -3.80
C ASP A 120 11.79 -30.48 -3.45
N ARG A 121 12.79 -29.89 -2.78
CA ARG A 121 13.99 -30.64 -2.33
C ARG A 121 13.62 -31.82 -1.44
N ALA A 122 12.70 -31.62 -0.50
CA ALA A 122 12.27 -32.70 0.39
C ALA A 122 11.65 -33.87 -0.40
N LEU A 123 10.79 -33.57 -1.37
CA LEU A 123 10.15 -34.57 -2.23
C LEU A 123 11.18 -35.32 -3.10
N PHE A 124 12.06 -34.58 -3.79
CA PHE A 124 13.06 -35.16 -4.68
C PHE A 124 14.09 -36.02 -3.93
N VAL A 125 14.63 -35.53 -2.81
CA VAL A 125 15.60 -36.30 -2.01
C VAL A 125 14.97 -37.55 -1.42
N PHE A 126 13.70 -37.49 -1.00
CA PHE A 126 12.99 -38.67 -0.50
C PHE A 126 12.76 -39.71 -1.61
N ARG A 127 12.30 -39.29 -2.79
CA ARG A 127 12.13 -40.22 -3.92
C ARG A 127 13.46 -40.83 -4.37
N ARG A 128 14.54 -40.04 -4.38
CA ARG A 128 15.91 -40.54 -4.62
C ARG A 128 16.30 -41.64 -3.64
N LYS A 129 15.93 -41.49 -2.36
CA LYS A 129 16.21 -42.47 -1.30
C LYS A 129 15.47 -43.78 -1.54
N GLU A 130 14.22 -43.73 -1.97
CA GLU A 130 13.46 -44.94 -2.33
C GLU A 130 14.15 -45.71 -3.45
N LEU A 131 14.50 -45.03 -4.55
CA LEU A 131 15.20 -45.62 -5.69
C LEU A 131 16.56 -46.20 -5.30
N TYR A 132 17.31 -45.46 -4.48
CA TYR A 132 18.61 -45.90 -3.99
C TYR A 132 18.50 -47.18 -3.15
N LEU A 133 17.52 -47.28 -2.26
CA LEU A 133 17.29 -48.47 -1.44
C LEU A 133 16.78 -49.66 -2.27
N MET A 134 16.09 -49.43 -3.38
CA MET A 134 15.72 -50.49 -4.33
C MET A 134 16.94 -51.05 -5.07
N LYS A 135 17.90 -50.19 -5.45
CA LYS A 135 19.14 -50.60 -6.13
C LYS A 135 20.20 -51.17 -5.18
N HIS A 136 20.22 -50.70 -3.92
CA HIS A 136 21.19 -51.07 -2.89
C HIS A 136 20.50 -51.55 -1.60
N PRO A 137 19.75 -52.67 -1.64
CA PRO A 137 19.00 -53.15 -0.47
C PRO A 137 19.89 -53.47 0.75
N GLU A 138 21.18 -53.78 0.53
CA GLU A 138 22.20 -53.99 1.57
C GLU A 138 22.48 -52.74 2.43
N THR A 139 22.17 -51.55 1.91
CA THR A 139 22.35 -50.28 2.63
C THR A 139 21.15 -49.90 3.52
N ALA A 140 20.08 -50.73 3.51
CA ALA A 140 18.92 -50.53 4.36
C ALA A 140 19.24 -50.74 5.84
N GLN A 141 18.66 -49.91 6.72
CA GLN A 141 18.84 -50.05 8.16
C GLN A 141 18.31 -51.42 8.64
N GLY A 142 19.23 -52.28 9.10
CA GLY A 142 18.93 -53.62 9.65
C GLY A 142 19.33 -54.80 8.76
N ALA A 143 19.93 -54.59 7.59
CA ALA A 143 20.36 -55.66 6.68
C ALA A 143 21.48 -56.57 7.24
N THR A 144 22.26 -56.12 8.22
CA THR A 144 23.22 -56.96 8.96
C THR A 144 22.56 -57.56 10.21
N GLY A 145 21.74 -58.60 10.02
CA GLY A 145 20.98 -59.14 11.14
C GLY A 145 20.27 -60.46 10.89
N ARG A 146 20.97 -61.50 10.40
CA ARG A 146 20.64 -62.92 10.66
C ARG A 146 21.69 -63.88 10.10
N GLY A 147 22.33 -64.64 10.98
CA GLY A 147 23.12 -65.84 10.65
C GLY A 147 24.54 -65.83 11.21
N GLY A 148 24.70 -66.25 12.46
CA GLY A 148 26.03 -66.60 12.98
C GLY A 148 26.51 -67.94 12.43
N TYR A 149 27.81 -68.09 12.21
CA TYR A 149 28.61 -69.28 12.51
C TYR A 149 30.12 -68.95 12.34
N GLU A 150 30.93 -69.67 13.09
CA GLU A 150 32.33 -69.42 13.44
C GLU A 150 33.38 -69.51 12.31
N LYS A 151 34.59 -69.06 12.71
CA LYS A 151 35.96 -69.53 12.38
C LYS A 151 36.75 -68.79 11.31
N GLY A 152 37.94 -68.39 11.74
CA GLY A 152 38.96 -67.74 10.93
C GLY A 152 39.67 -68.66 9.94
N GLY A 153 40.43 -68.00 9.08
CA GLY A 153 41.32 -68.58 8.08
C GLY A 153 41.75 -67.48 7.12
N GLN A 154 43.06 -67.29 6.97
CA GLN A 154 43.63 -66.39 5.97
C GLN A 154 43.25 -66.83 4.53
N VAL A 155 43.44 -65.87 3.62
CA VAL A 155 43.61 -65.98 2.15
C VAL A 155 42.35 -65.67 1.33
N GLY A 156 42.47 -64.65 0.46
CA GLY A 156 41.87 -64.68 -0.87
C GLY A 156 41.12 -63.42 -1.29
N HIS A 157 41.84 -62.50 -1.91
CA HIS A 157 41.34 -61.39 -2.75
C HIS A 157 40.12 -61.80 -3.60
N LEU A 158 39.01 -61.06 -3.50
CA LEU A 158 38.04 -60.73 -4.56
C LEU A 158 37.21 -59.53 -4.04
N SER A 159 37.01 -58.52 -4.88
CA SER A 159 36.67 -57.13 -4.55
C SER A 159 35.34 -56.91 -3.79
N ASP A 160 35.45 -56.36 -2.57
CA ASP A 160 34.36 -55.63 -1.90
C ASP A 160 34.01 -54.38 -2.75
N VAL A 161 32.79 -54.35 -3.29
CA VAL A 161 32.23 -53.10 -3.84
C VAL A 161 31.78 -52.27 -2.64
N ASP A 162 32.59 -51.27 -2.31
CA ASP A 162 32.43 -50.33 -1.20
C ASP A 162 31.09 -49.57 -1.35
N SER A 163 30.02 -50.13 -0.79
CA SER A 163 28.65 -49.62 -0.96
C SER A 163 28.46 -48.42 -0.04
N LYS A 164 28.58 -47.22 -0.60
CA LYS A 164 28.47 -45.94 0.13
C LYS A 164 27.10 -45.80 0.81
N SER A 165 26.99 -44.93 1.82
CA SER A 165 25.68 -44.60 2.40
C SER A 165 24.85 -43.76 1.43
N PHE A 166 23.50 -43.83 1.50
CA PHE A 166 22.61 -42.98 0.69
C PHE A 166 22.97 -41.49 0.78
N ALA A 167 23.29 -41.01 2.00
CA ALA A 167 23.62 -39.60 2.22
C ALA A 167 24.91 -39.20 1.51
N THR A 168 25.93 -40.06 1.57
CA THR A 168 27.23 -39.86 0.91
C THR A 168 27.09 -39.94 -0.61
N ALA A 169 26.42 -40.97 -1.13
CA ALA A 169 26.22 -41.14 -2.57
C ALA A 169 25.42 -39.98 -3.18
N THR A 170 24.39 -39.50 -2.50
CA THR A 170 23.58 -38.36 -2.96
C THR A 170 24.36 -37.05 -2.85
N ALA A 171 25.11 -36.83 -1.78
CA ALA A 171 25.93 -35.63 -1.60
C ALA A 171 26.97 -35.48 -2.73
N GLU A 172 27.63 -36.59 -3.10
CA GLU A 172 28.57 -36.63 -4.22
C GLU A 172 27.89 -36.38 -5.57
N ALA A 173 26.73 -37.01 -5.82
CA ALA A 173 26.00 -36.86 -7.08
C ALA A 173 25.40 -35.47 -7.28
N THR A 174 24.90 -34.83 -6.21
CA THR A 174 24.18 -33.56 -6.31
C THR A 174 25.00 -32.33 -5.90
N GLY A 175 26.24 -32.52 -5.42
CA GLY A 175 27.10 -31.45 -4.89
C GLY A 175 26.58 -30.81 -3.60
N GLN A 176 25.66 -31.46 -2.88
CA GLN A 176 25.08 -30.96 -1.64
C GLN A 176 25.83 -31.51 -0.42
N SER A 177 25.79 -30.83 0.73
CA SER A 177 26.35 -31.41 1.97
C SER A 177 25.53 -32.61 2.45
N GLU A 178 26.18 -33.62 3.02
CA GLU A 178 25.49 -34.78 3.62
C GLU A 178 24.44 -34.36 4.66
N ARG A 179 24.71 -33.25 5.39
CA ARG A 179 23.77 -32.67 6.36
C ARG A 179 22.50 -32.14 5.70
N ALA A 180 22.61 -31.50 4.53
CA ALA A 180 21.46 -31.01 3.77
C ALA A 180 20.63 -32.17 3.23
N VAL A 181 21.30 -33.18 2.65
CA VAL A 181 20.65 -34.41 2.15
C VAL A 181 19.89 -35.11 3.27
N ARG A 182 20.50 -35.28 4.45
CA ARG A 182 19.84 -35.92 5.60
C ARG A 182 18.62 -35.14 6.06
N ARG A 183 18.71 -33.81 6.14
CA ARG A 183 17.59 -32.93 6.55
C ARG A 183 16.43 -33.01 5.55
N ASP A 184 16.72 -32.91 4.26
CA ASP A 184 15.68 -32.86 3.23
C ASP A 184 15.06 -34.26 3.01
N SER A 185 15.85 -35.33 3.14
CA SER A 185 15.37 -36.72 3.24
C SER A 185 14.42 -36.91 4.43
N GLU A 186 14.79 -36.42 5.62
CA GLU A 186 13.96 -36.56 6.82
C GLU A 186 12.63 -35.78 6.68
N ARG A 187 12.66 -34.62 6.01
CA ARG A 187 11.46 -33.83 5.71
C ARG A 187 10.54 -34.58 4.75
N GLY A 188 11.07 -35.13 3.65
CA GLY A 188 10.26 -35.87 2.68
C GLY A 188 9.71 -37.18 3.23
N GLU A 189 10.41 -37.83 4.17
CA GLU A 189 9.96 -39.06 4.82
C GLU A 189 8.84 -38.83 5.84
N LYS A 190 8.90 -37.72 6.60
CA LYS A 190 7.96 -37.45 7.71
C LYS A 190 6.78 -36.56 7.31
N ILE A 191 6.89 -35.79 6.24
CA ILE A 191 5.84 -34.89 5.77
C ILE A 191 5.09 -35.58 4.62
N SER A 192 3.77 -35.65 4.74
CA SER A 192 2.90 -36.19 3.70
C SER A 192 3.08 -35.43 2.38
N GLU A 193 3.10 -36.18 1.28
CA GLU A 193 3.22 -35.63 -0.07
C GLU A 193 2.12 -34.59 -0.36
N GLN A 194 0.90 -34.82 0.13
CA GLN A 194 -0.20 -33.87 -0.01
C GLN A 194 0.11 -32.51 0.65
N ALA A 195 0.68 -32.50 1.86
CA ALA A 195 1.05 -31.26 2.54
C ALA A 195 2.20 -30.53 1.82
N LEU A 196 3.20 -31.25 1.32
CA LEU A 196 4.28 -30.69 0.50
C LEU A 196 3.73 -30.05 -0.78
N ARG A 197 2.85 -30.76 -1.50
CA ARG A 197 2.20 -30.26 -2.71
C ARG A 197 1.34 -29.01 -2.44
N MET A 198 0.64 -28.95 -1.30
CA MET A 198 -0.15 -27.77 -0.91
C MET A 198 0.71 -26.54 -0.63
N LEU A 199 1.89 -26.71 -0.01
CA LEU A 199 2.79 -25.60 0.29
C LEU A 199 3.51 -25.07 -0.94
N ARG A 200 3.72 -25.92 -1.95
CA ARG A 200 4.48 -25.60 -3.15
C ARG A 200 3.95 -24.34 -3.85
N GLY A 201 4.87 -23.42 -4.17
CA GLY A 201 4.54 -22.16 -4.84
C GLY A 201 3.82 -21.14 -3.95
N THR A 202 3.65 -21.42 -2.66
CA THR A 202 3.10 -20.48 -1.67
C THR A 202 4.21 -19.83 -0.87
N ARG A 203 3.90 -18.69 -0.21
CA ARG A 203 4.84 -18.03 0.71
C ARG A 203 5.22 -18.86 1.94
N HIS A 204 4.50 -19.96 2.19
CA HIS A 204 4.73 -20.88 3.29
C HIS A 204 5.68 -22.03 2.91
N ASP A 205 6.16 -22.09 1.66
CA ASP A 205 7.21 -23.03 1.22
C ASP A 205 8.58 -22.63 1.78
N LYS A 206 8.73 -22.76 3.10
CA LYS A 206 9.91 -22.36 3.88
C LYS A 206 10.35 -23.51 4.77
N GLY A 207 11.67 -23.61 4.96
CA GLY A 207 12.26 -24.65 5.82
C GLY A 207 11.65 -24.70 7.23
N VAL A 208 11.36 -23.53 7.83
CA VAL A 208 10.75 -23.43 9.17
C VAL A 208 9.36 -24.05 9.22
N VAL A 209 8.55 -23.88 8.18
CA VAL A 209 7.19 -24.46 8.09
C VAL A 209 7.28 -25.97 7.92
N LEU A 210 8.19 -26.44 7.06
CA LEU A 210 8.46 -27.87 6.88
C LEU A 210 8.97 -28.53 8.17
N ASP A 211 9.86 -27.87 8.91
CA ASP A 211 10.36 -28.37 10.20
C ASP A 211 9.24 -28.47 11.24
N ARG A 212 8.26 -27.57 11.20
CA ARG A 212 7.05 -27.66 12.02
C ARG A 212 6.17 -28.84 11.58
N LEU A 213 5.91 -29.00 10.28
CA LEU A 213 5.11 -30.12 9.75
C LEU A 213 5.72 -31.48 10.10
N LYS A 214 7.05 -31.58 10.09
CA LYS A 214 7.81 -32.79 10.48
C LYS A 214 7.49 -33.27 11.90
N SER A 215 7.08 -32.35 12.79
CA SER A 215 6.75 -32.66 14.18
C SER A 215 5.28 -33.06 14.41
N LEU A 216 4.43 -32.94 13.39
CA LEU A 216 3.00 -33.22 13.44
C LEU A 216 2.70 -34.61 12.86
N ARG A 217 1.58 -35.21 13.28
CA ARG A 217 1.08 -36.44 12.65
C ARG A 217 0.58 -36.16 11.24
N ALA A 218 0.60 -37.16 10.35
CA ALA A 218 0.22 -37.01 8.94
C ALA A 218 -1.17 -36.36 8.75
N GLU A 219 -2.15 -36.74 9.58
CA GLU A 219 -3.51 -36.20 9.57
C GLU A 219 -3.56 -34.72 9.99
N GLU A 220 -2.67 -34.28 10.88
CA GLU A 220 -2.59 -32.91 11.41
C GLU A 220 -1.86 -31.96 10.44
N GLN A 221 -1.01 -32.49 9.56
CA GLN A 221 -0.20 -31.70 8.64
C GLN A 221 -1.05 -30.92 7.62
N THR A 222 -2.00 -31.59 6.97
CA THR A 222 -2.87 -30.93 5.98
C THR A 222 -3.80 -29.91 6.62
N VAL A 223 -4.29 -30.19 7.85
CA VAL A 223 -5.07 -29.25 8.65
C VAL A 223 -4.26 -28.01 8.99
N TYR A 224 -3.00 -28.17 9.38
CA TYR A 224 -2.09 -27.06 9.66
C TYR A 224 -1.86 -26.17 8.43
N VAL A 225 -1.61 -26.76 7.26
CA VAL A 225 -1.44 -25.99 6.01
C VAL A 225 -2.71 -25.23 5.64
N ARG A 226 -3.90 -25.85 5.77
CA ARG A 226 -5.18 -25.13 5.55
C ARG A 226 -5.35 -23.96 6.52
N ALA A 227 -5.03 -24.16 7.79
CA ALA A 227 -5.13 -23.10 8.80
C ALA A 227 -4.19 -21.92 8.48
N LEU A 228 -2.98 -22.18 7.97
CA LEU A 228 -2.07 -21.11 7.50
C LEU A 228 -2.71 -20.27 6.39
N PHE A 229 -3.38 -20.90 5.41
CA PHE A 229 -4.06 -20.18 4.33
C PHE A 229 -5.26 -19.38 4.83
N GLU A 230 -6.02 -19.89 5.80
CA GLU A 230 -7.13 -19.13 6.38
C GLU A 230 -6.66 -17.90 7.17
N VAL A 231 -5.54 -18.01 7.89
CA VAL A 231 -4.91 -16.84 8.55
C VAL A 231 -4.47 -15.79 7.53
N ASP A 232 -3.93 -16.20 6.38
CA ASP A 232 -3.54 -15.29 5.31
C ASP A 232 -4.74 -14.53 4.74
N LYS A 233 -5.82 -15.25 4.41
CA LYS A 233 -7.07 -14.67 3.92
C LYS A 233 -7.66 -13.68 4.92
N ALA A 234 -7.67 -14.02 6.21
CA ALA A 234 -8.20 -13.15 7.26
C ALA A 234 -7.41 -11.83 7.35
N LYS A 235 -6.07 -11.90 7.30
CA LYS A 235 -5.21 -10.71 7.30
C LYS A 235 -5.43 -9.84 6.06
N GLU A 236 -5.61 -10.44 4.90
CA GLU A 236 -5.90 -9.70 3.66
C GLU A 236 -7.27 -9.01 3.73
N ALA A 237 -8.29 -9.68 4.28
CA ALA A 237 -9.61 -9.08 4.50
C ALA A 237 -9.56 -7.90 5.48
N GLU A 238 -8.88 -8.06 6.62
CA GLU A 238 -8.68 -7.00 7.61
C GLU A 238 -7.93 -5.80 7.02
N ALA A 239 -6.84 -6.04 6.27
CA ALA A 239 -6.10 -4.97 5.61
C ALA A 239 -6.97 -4.23 4.56
N LYS A 240 -7.83 -4.94 3.84
CA LYS A 240 -8.78 -4.35 2.89
C LYS A 240 -9.83 -3.50 3.60
N GLU A 241 -10.34 -3.95 4.74
CA GLU A 241 -11.30 -3.21 5.57
C GLU A 241 -10.68 -1.91 6.10
N ILE A 242 -9.51 -1.99 6.73
CA ILE A 242 -8.75 -0.82 7.23
C ILE A 242 -8.47 0.18 6.10
N ARG A 243 -8.09 -0.29 4.91
CA ARG A 243 -7.85 0.58 3.75
C ARG A 243 -9.15 1.28 3.31
N THR A 244 -10.27 0.57 3.30
CA THR A 244 -11.58 1.11 2.91
C THR A 244 -12.03 2.18 3.90
N GLU A 245 -11.89 1.91 5.20
CA GLU A 245 -12.22 2.86 6.26
C GLU A 245 -11.37 4.13 6.18
N LYS A 246 -10.05 3.99 6.06
CA LYS A 246 -9.13 5.14 5.90
C LYS A 246 -9.48 6.00 4.68
N MET A 247 -9.86 5.37 3.56
CA MET A 247 -10.29 6.08 2.36
C MET A 247 -11.62 6.83 2.57
N SER A 248 -12.57 6.24 3.28
CA SER A 248 -13.84 6.88 3.65
C SER A 248 -13.61 8.13 4.52
N THR A 249 -12.81 7.99 5.58
CA THR A 249 -12.46 9.11 6.47
C THR A 249 -11.74 10.22 5.72
N LYS A 250 -10.77 9.87 4.86
CA LYS A 250 -10.06 10.85 4.02
C LYS A 250 -11.02 11.60 3.09
N ARG A 251 -11.97 10.89 2.47
CA ARG A 251 -13.02 11.50 1.62
C ARG A 251 -13.89 12.47 2.42
N ALA A 252 -14.37 12.08 3.58
CA ALA A 252 -15.24 12.91 4.42
C ALA A 252 -14.54 14.21 4.83
N VAL A 253 -13.30 14.12 5.33
CA VAL A 253 -12.48 15.29 5.69
C VAL A 253 -12.26 16.19 4.49
N ARG A 254 -11.91 15.62 3.32
CA ARG A 254 -11.65 16.40 2.11
C ARG A 254 -12.91 17.11 1.60
N THR A 255 -14.04 16.41 1.62
CA THR A 255 -15.35 16.97 1.26
C THR A 255 -15.72 18.14 2.16
N GLY A 256 -15.52 18.00 3.47
CA GLY A 256 -15.74 19.09 4.42
C GLY A 256 -14.86 20.32 4.15
N LEU A 257 -13.57 20.11 3.87
CA LEU A 257 -12.64 21.19 3.53
C LEU A 257 -13.06 21.92 2.24
N ILE A 258 -13.44 21.18 1.21
CA ILE A 258 -13.89 21.76 -0.06
C ILE A 258 -15.16 22.62 0.15
N ASN A 259 -16.13 22.13 0.91
CA ASN A 259 -17.34 22.87 1.24
C ASN A 259 -17.04 24.14 2.07
N ALA A 260 -16.07 24.08 2.99
CA ALA A 260 -15.64 25.26 3.74
C ALA A 260 -15.00 26.31 2.82
N ILE A 261 -14.11 25.90 1.91
CA ILE A 261 -13.51 26.82 0.92
C ILE A 261 -14.60 27.46 0.05
N ALA A 262 -15.53 26.65 -0.46
CA ALA A 262 -16.64 27.11 -1.28
C ALA A 262 -17.53 28.14 -0.56
N ALA A 263 -17.74 27.98 0.76
CA ALA A 263 -18.51 28.91 1.56
C ALA A 263 -17.85 30.29 1.69
N HIS A 264 -16.52 30.37 1.61
CA HIS A 264 -15.75 31.60 1.64
C HIS A 264 -15.52 32.24 0.25
N GLY A 265 -15.95 31.59 -0.83
CA GLY A 265 -15.87 32.14 -2.19
C GLY A 265 -16.71 33.41 -2.38
N LYS A 266 -16.30 34.27 -3.31
CA LYS A 266 -16.99 35.53 -3.60
C LYS A 266 -18.13 35.29 -4.59
N VAL A 267 -19.35 35.67 -4.22
CA VAL A 267 -20.52 35.65 -5.10
C VAL A 267 -21.13 37.05 -5.11
N THR A 268 -20.99 37.76 -6.23
CA THR A 268 -21.66 39.05 -6.47
C THR A 268 -22.74 38.85 -7.53
N ALA A 269 -23.95 39.35 -7.30
CA ALA A 269 -25.02 39.28 -8.31
C ALA A 269 -24.60 40.00 -9.60
N GLY A 270 -24.73 39.33 -10.75
CA GLY A 270 -24.37 39.86 -12.06
C GLY A 270 -22.88 39.79 -12.41
N GLU A 271 -22.00 39.36 -11.50
CA GLU A 271 -20.58 39.10 -11.79
C GLU A 271 -20.30 37.58 -11.82
N MET A 272 -19.23 37.18 -12.51
CA MET A 272 -18.74 35.80 -12.40
C MET A 272 -18.30 35.53 -10.94
N PRO A 273 -18.79 34.45 -10.30
CA PRO A 273 -18.32 34.05 -8.97
C PRO A 273 -16.82 33.77 -8.96
N ARG A 274 -16.19 33.78 -7.79
CA ARG A 274 -14.78 33.40 -7.62
C ARG A 274 -14.61 32.38 -6.50
N ALA A 275 -13.99 31.25 -6.82
CA ALA A 275 -13.66 30.18 -5.88
C ALA A 275 -14.83 29.72 -4.99
N ALA A 276 -16.06 29.73 -5.50
CA ALA A 276 -17.28 29.48 -4.73
C ALA A 276 -17.93 28.13 -5.03
N PHE A 277 -17.54 27.46 -6.12
CA PHE A 277 -18.25 26.28 -6.63
C PHE A 277 -17.32 25.07 -6.80
N PRO A 278 -17.50 24.00 -6.01
CA PRO A 278 -16.73 22.77 -6.17
C PRO A 278 -17.22 21.88 -7.32
N ILE A 279 -18.45 22.10 -7.79
CA ILE A 279 -19.04 21.35 -8.91
C ILE A 279 -19.46 22.35 -10.00
N GLY A 280 -19.00 22.12 -11.22
CA GLY A 280 -19.41 22.86 -12.42
C GLY A 280 -20.20 22.00 -13.39
N TYR A 281 -21.20 22.59 -14.03
CA TYR A 281 -21.98 22.00 -15.11
C TYR A 281 -22.04 23.01 -16.27
N CYS A 282 -21.59 22.64 -17.47
CA CYS A 282 -21.41 23.60 -18.55
C CYS A 282 -21.99 23.06 -19.86
N ASP A 283 -22.92 23.81 -20.46
CA ASP A 283 -23.40 23.60 -21.83
C ASP A 283 -22.95 24.76 -22.73
N PHE A 284 -21.72 24.64 -23.26
CA PHE A 284 -21.06 25.76 -23.94
C PHE A 284 -21.78 26.17 -25.25
N PRO A 285 -21.98 27.48 -25.52
CA PRO A 285 -22.70 27.97 -26.69
C PRO A 285 -21.79 28.05 -27.92
N TRP A 286 -21.51 26.91 -28.55
CA TRP A 286 -20.63 26.80 -29.72
C TRP A 286 -21.04 27.68 -30.91
N GLU A 287 -20.08 28.31 -31.57
CA GLU A 287 -20.26 28.85 -32.92
C GLU A 287 -20.52 27.71 -33.93
N GLN A 288 -21.56 27.88 -34.75
CA GLN A 288 -21.88 26.93 -35.82
C GLN A 288 -21.07 27.24 -37.08
N GLU A 289 -20.52 26.20 -37.71
CA GLU A 289 -19.89 26.31 -39.03
C GLU A 289 -20.99 26.20 -40.12
N ALA A 290 -21.11 27.24 -40.96
CA ALA A 290 -22.09 27.28 -42.04
C ALA A 290 -21.83 26.19 -43.10
N TRP A 291 -22.90 25.56 -43.60
CA TRP A 291 -22.84 24.45 -44.57
C TRP A 291 -22.36 24.87 -45.97
N SER A 292 -22.63 26.11 -46.38
CA SER A 292 -22.26 26.68 -47.68
C SER A 292 -22.69 28.15 -47.74
N GLU A 293 -21.81 29.05 -48.19
CA GLU A 293 -22.16 30.46 -48.46
C GLU A 293 -23.26 30.62 -49.53
N ALA A 294 -23.50 29.59 -50.37
CA ALA A 294 -24.34 29.68 -51.55
C ALA A 294 -25.81 29.23 -51.37
N THR A 295 -26.13 28.43 -50.35
CA THR A 295 -27.49 27.84 -50.19
C THR A 295 -28.24 28.29 -48.95
N GLY A 296 -27.61 29.05 -48.06
CA GLY A 296 -28.31 29.83 -47.03
C GLY A 296 -29.22 29.03 -46.09
N GLN A 297 -29.00 27.73 -45.90
CA GLN A 297 -29.67 26.97 -44.84
C GLN A 297 -29.03 27.25 -43.47
N ASP A 298 -28.79 28.52 -43.16
CA ASP A 298 -28.43 29.00 -41.84
C ASP A 298 -29.67 29.58 -41.18
N ARG A 299 -30.36 28.75 -40.39
CA ARG A 299 -31.02 29.30 -39.22
C ARG A 299 -29.95 29.35 -38.13
N GLY A 300 -29.22 30.47 -38.08
CA GLY A 300 -28.27 30.73 -37.01
C GLY A 300 -28.91 30.49 -35.63
N LEU A 301 -28.07 30.18 -34.63
CA LEU A 301 -28.53 29.98 -33.25
C LEU A 301 -29.35 31.20 -32.80
N MET A 302 -30.49 30.96 -32.14
CA MET A 302 -31.36 32.04 -31.63
C MET A 302 -30.80 32.72 -30.36
N TYR A 303 -29.53 32.43 -30.00
CA TYR A 303 -28.83 32.94 -28.84
C TYR A 303 -27.38 33.30 -29.21
N PRO A 304 -26.72 34.23 -28.48
CA PRO A 304 -25.33 34.60 -28.74
C PRO A 304 -24.39 33.38 -28.61
N ALA A 305 -23.65 33.08 -29.67
CA ALA A 305 -22.58 32.08 -29.62
C ALA A 305 -21.30 32.68 -29.00
N MET A 306 -20.41 31.83 -28.50
CA MET A 306 -19.11 32.21 -27.95
C MET A 306 -17.98 31.52 -28.71
N SER A 307 -16.94 32.28 -29.04
CA SER A 307 -15.73 31.76 -29.66
C SER A 307 -14.97 30.84 -28.70
N VAL A 308 -14.19 29.88 -29.22
CA VAL A 308 -13.38 28.98 -28.39
C VAL A 308 -12.36 29.76 -27.56
N GLU A 309 -11.81 30.84 -28.11
CA GLU A 309 -10.81 31.67 -27.43
C GLU A 309 -11.40 32.44 -26.23
N ASP A 310 -12.58 33.06 -26.41
CA ASP A 310 -13.30 33.69 -25.30
C ASP A 310 -13.70 32.66 -24.24
N GLY A 311 -14.10 31.46 -24.68
CA GLY A 311 -14.40 30.32 -23.80
C GLY A 311 -13.21 29.92 -22.94
N ARG A 312 -12.00 29.82 -23.51
CA ARG A 312 -10.77 29.52 -22.75
C ARG A 312 -10.48 30.58 -21.69
N ALA A 313 -10.68 31.85 -22.00
CA ALA A 313 -10.42 32.95 -21.07
C ALA A 313 -11.46 33.04 -19.93
N LEU A 314 -12.70 32.61 -20.15
CA LEU A 314 -13.84 32.88 -19.27
C LEU A 314 -13.65 32.45 -17.80
N CYS A 315 -13.05 31.28 -17.55
CA CYS A 315 -12.88 30.73 -16.20
C CYS A 315 -11.42 30.38 -15.89
N ALA A 316 -10.47 30.97 -16.62
CA ALA A 316 -9.03 30.74 -16.43
C ALA A 316 -8.48 31.51 -15.21
N GLY A 317 -7.44 30.94 -14.59
CA GLY A 317 -6.68 31.56 -13.50
C GLY A 317 -7.53 31.97 -12.28
N ASP A 318 -7.15 33.09 -11.65
CA ASP A 318 -7.75 33.59 -10.40
C ASP A 318 -9.20 34.10 -10.55
N GLN A 319 -9.68 34.22 -11.79
CA GLN A 319 -11.08 34.59 -12.09
C GLN A 319 -12.02 33.38 -12.08
N SER A 320 -11.49 32.17 -11.87
CA SER A 320 -12.28 30.95 -11.93
C SER A 320 -13.36 30.93 -10.84
N PRO A 321 -14.62 30.60 -11.20
CA PRO A 321 -15.70 30.43 -10.21
C PRO A 321 -15.51 29.18 -9.36
N PHE A 322 -14.66 28.26 -9.81
CA PHE A 322 -14.49 26.97 -9.19
C PHE A 322 -13.48 26.99 -8.04
N THR A 323 -13.63 26.11 -7.05
CA THR A 323 -12.65 25.93 -5.94
C THR A 323 -11.36 25.26 -6.42
N PRO A 324 -10.21 25.40 -5.72
CA PRO A 324 -8.95 24.77 -6.12
C PRO A 324 -9.06 23.26 -6.38
N ASP A 325 -9.91 22.57 -5.61
CA ASP A 325 -10.33 21.20 -5.88
C ASP A 325 -11.76 21.21 -6.37
N ALA A 326 -12.00 20.79 -7.61
CA ALA A 326 -13.33 20.85 -8.22
C ALA A 326 -13.54 19.74 -9.27
N LEU A 327 -14.81 19.44 -9.56
CA LEU A 327 -15.22 18.67 -10.73
C LEU A 327 -15.99 19.56 -11.70
N LEU A 328 -15.77 19.31 -12.99
CA LEU A 328 -16.45 20.00 -14.07
C LEU A 328 -17.09 18.96 -15.00
N PHE A 329 -18.39 19.11 -15.19
CA PHE A 329 -19.21 18.35 -16.12
C PHE A 329 -19.45 19.22 -17.35
N PHE A 330 -18.77 18.93 -18.47
CA PHE A 330 -18.73 19.81 -19.64
C PHE A 330 -19.31 19.13 -20.88
N TRP A 331 -20.38 19.68 -21.45
CA TRP A 331 -21.00 19.14 -22.65
C TRP A 331 -20.19 19.44 -23.90
N VAL A 332 -19.98 18.41 -24.73
CA VAL A 332 -19.41 18.52 -26.07
C VAL A 332 -20.21 17.69 -27.07
N THR A 333 -20.30 18.17 -28.30
CA THR A 333 -20.68 17.35 -29.44
C THR A 333 -19.45 16.60 -29.97
N THR A 334 -19.66 15.51 -30.71
CA THR A 334 -18.56 14.67 -31.21
C THR A 334 -17.54 15.44 -32.05
N ASN A 335 -17.98 16.43 -32.85
CA ASN A 335 -17.09 17.27 -33.64
C ASN A 335 -16.38 18.38 -32.86
N ARG A 336 -16.88 18.77 -31.67
CA ARG A 336 -16.30 19.82 -30.80
C ARG A 336 -15.49 19.24 -29.64
N PHE A 337 -15.17 17.95 -29.68
CA PHE A 337 -14.48 17.27 -28.58
C PHE A 337 -13.10 17.89 -28.28
N ALA A 338 -12.29 18.12 -29.32
CA ALA A 338 -10.97 18.74 -29.18
C ALA A 338 -11.07 20.20 -28.67
N ASP A 339 -12.03 20.96 -29.18
CA ASP A 339 -12.28 22.34 -28.74
C ASP A 339 -12.66 22.38 -27.25
N GLY A 340 -13.56 21.50 -26.82
CA GLY A 340 -13.97 21.38 -25.43
C GLY A 340 -12.84 20.98 -24.49
N LEU A 341 -11.98 20.03 -24.89
CA LEU A 341 -10.79 19.68 -24.11
C LEU A 341 -9.87 20.90 -23.92
N SER A 342 -9.66 21.69 -24.97
CA SER A 342 -8.81 22.87 -24.89
C SER A 342 -9.35 23.95 -23.92
N ILE A 343 -10.67 24.12 -23.84
CA ILE A 343 -11.32 25.02 -22.87
C ILE A 343 -11.15 24.49 -21.44
N VAL A 344 -11.42 23.20 -21.24
CA VAL A 344 -11.27 22.51 -19.95
C VAL A 344 -9.84 22.64 -19.41
N GLU A 345 -8.83 22.45 -20.26
CA GLU A 345 -7.42 22.60 -19.90
C GLU A 345 -7.07 24.04 -19.52
N ALA A 346 -7.55 25.03 -20.29
CA ALA A 346 -7.35 26.44 -19.96
C ALA A 346 -7.95 26.84 -18.61
N TRP A 347 -9.06 26.22 -18.20
CA TRP A 347 -9.69 26.42 -16.88
C TRP A 347 -8.97 25.68 -15.74
N GLY A 348 -7.87 24.98 -16.05
CA GLY A 348 -7.05 24.24 -15.11
C GLY A 348 -7.62 22.86 -14.72
N PHE A 349 -8.55 22.31 -15.48
CA PHE A 349 -9.07 20.96 -15.27
C PHE A 349 -8.35 19.96 -16.17
N ARG A 350 -8.22 18.72 -15.70
CA ARG A 350 -7.83 17.58 -16.55
C ARG A 350 -9.04 16.76 -16.91
N TYR A 351 -9.12 16.29 -18.14
CA TYR A 351 -10.11 15.28 -18.53
C TYR A 351 -9.88 13.97 -17.77
N VAL A 352 -10.97 13.30 -17.34
CA VAL A 352 -10.92 12.00 -16.65
C VAL A 352 -11.67 10.93 -17.44
N THR A 353 -12.94 11.17 -17.74
CA THR A 353 -13.82 10.24 -18.46
C THR A 353 -15.04 11.00 -18.99
N ALA A 354 -15.98 10.35 -19.67
CA ALA A 354 -17.21 10.95 -20.14
C ALA A 354 -18.42 10.03 -19.95
N ILE A 355 -19.61 10.63 -19.81
CA ILE A 355 -20.88 9.94 -19.97
C ILE A 355 -21.44 10.32 -21.34
N THR A 356 -21.84 9.33 -22.13
CA THR A 356 -22.40 9.55 -23.46
C THR A 356 -23.92 9.52 -23.41
N TRP A 357 -24.54 10.59 -23.87
CA TRP A 357 -25.97 10.62 -24.16
C TRP A 357 -26.23 10.06 -25.57
N ASP A 358 -26.89 8.91 -25.63
CA ASP A 358 -27.51 8.38 -26.84
C ASP A 358 -28.89 9.01 -27.04
N LYS A 359 -29.03 9.80 -28.11
CA LYS A 359 -30.28 10.49 -28.46
C LYS A 359 -31.33 9.57 -29.06
N VAL A 360 -31.01 8.29 -29.26
CA VAL A 360 -31.82 7.23 -29.90
C VAL A 360 -32.07 7.49 -31.40
N ASN A 361 -32.57 8.66 -31.74
CA ASN A 361 -32.84 9.07 -33.11
C ASN A 361 -31.58 9.58 -33.81
N ILE A 362 -31.41 9.16 -35.07
CA ILE A 362 -30.29 9.58 -35.92
C ILE A 362 -30.45 11.05 -36.32
N GLY A 363 -29.40 11.84 -36.10
CA GLY A 363 -29.30 13.23 -36.51
C GLY A 363 -28.66 13.45 -37.88
N MET A 364 -28.46 14.72 -38.19
CA MET A 364 -27.61 15.15 -39.30
C MET A 364 -26.15 15.04 -38.87
N GLY A 365 -25.27 14.61 -39.76
CA GLY A 365 -23.83 14.58 -39.50
C GLY A 365 -23.06 14.49 -40.81
N ARG A 366 -21.80 14.91 -40.79
CA ARG A 366 -20.98 15.15 -42.00
C ARG A 366 -20.31 13.87 -42.51
N TRP A 367 -19.61 13.18 -41.63
CA TRP A 367 -18.87 11.95 -41.93
C TRP A 367 -19.57 10.71 -41.39
N VAL A 368 -20.29 10.88 -40.27
CA VAL A 368 -21.13 9.88 -39.64
C VAL A 368 -22.48 10.51 -39.31
N ARG A 369 -23.47 9.68 -39.01
CA ARG A 369 -24.79 10.14 -38.61
C ARG A 369 -24.81 10.38 -37.10
N ASP A 370 -24.78 11.65 -36.69
CA ASP A 370 -24.63 12.03 -35.29
C ASP A 370 -25.84 11.58 -34.47
N ARG A 371 -25.61 10.70 -33.49
CA ARG A 371 -26.62 10.19 -32.56
C ARG A 371 -26.27 10.47 -31.10
N THR A 372 -25.05 10.95 -30.83
CA THR A 372 -24.52 11.09 -29.47
C THR A 372 -24.11 12.52 -29.13
N GLU A 373 -24.18 12.84 -27.84
CA GLU A 373 -23.48 13.97 -27.21
C GLU A 373 -22.74 13.44 -25.97
N HIS A 374 -21.66 14.11 -25.55
CA HIS A 374 -20.82 13.63 -24.46
C HIS A 374 -20.75 14.66 -23.35
N LEU A 375 -20.97 14.23 -22.12
CA LEU A 375 -20.70 15.00 -20.91
C LEU A 375 -19.33 14.58 -20.37
N LEU A 376 -18.33 15.43 -20.61
CA LEU A 376 -16.98 15.22 -20.09
C LEU A 376 -16.98 15.41 -18.57
N ILE A 377 -16.33 14.50 -17.86
CA ILE A 377 -16.05 14.60 -16.43
C ILE A 377 -14.57 14.98 -16.29
N CYS A 378 -14.34 16.17 -15.76
CA CYS A 378 -13.02 16.77 -15.66
C CYS A 378 -12.73 17.08 -14.19
N LYS A 379 -11.48 16.89 -13.76
CA LYS A 379 -11.03 17.05 -12.37
C LYS A 379 -9.97 18.13 -12.27
N ARG A 380 -10.10 18.99 -11.25
CA ARG A 380 -9.08 19.94 -10.83
C ARG A 380 -8.64 19.66 -9.40
N GLY A 381 -7.34 19.84 -9.15
CA GLY A 381 -6.74 19.61 -7.84
C GLY A 381 -6.87 18.16 -7.36
N ASP A 382 -6.94 17.97 -6.05
CA ASP A 382 -7.15 16.69 -5.38
C ASP A 382 -8.58 16.53 -4.85
N PHE A 383 -9.55 16.66 -5.75
CA PHE A 383 -10.95 16.34 -5.46
C PHE A 383 -11.15 14.85 -5.13
N PRO A 384 -11.90 14.47 -4.08
CA PRO A 384 -12.08 13.08 -3.68
C PRO A 384 -12.82 12.28 -4.76
N GLY A 385 -12.36 11.05 -5.05
CA GLY A 385 -13.06 10.18 -6.01
C GLY A 385 -14.44 9.75 -5.52
N LEU A 386 -15.30 9.24 -6.40
CA LEU A 386 -16.64 8.73 -6.06
C LEU A 386 -16.59 7.47 -5.19
N GLU A 387 -17.64 7.24 -4.39
CA GLU A 387 -17.85 5.99 -3.67
C GLU A 387 -17.90 4.79 -4.62
N MET A 388 -17.19 3.71 -4.31
CA MET A 388 -17.23 2.53 -5.16
C MET A 388 -18.63 1.93 -5.16
N GLY A 389 -19.19 1.70 -6.34
CA GLY A 389 -20.56 1.22 -6.53
C GLY A 389 -21.59 2.34 -6.71
N THR A 390 -21.22 3.62 -6.57
CA THR A 390 -22.14 4.74 -6.83
C THR A 390 -21.95 5.38 -8.21
N GLN A 391 -20.97 4.92 -9.00
CA GLN A 391 -20.68 5.48 -10.33
C GLN A 391 -21.87 5.29 -11.30
N PRO A 392 -22.23 6.30 -12.10
CA PRO A 392 -23.18 6.14 -13.19
C PRO A 392 -22.62 5.24 -14.30
N GLU A 393 -23.53 4.63 -15.07
CA GLU A 393 -23.16 3.98 -16.33
C GLU A 393 -22.62 5.02 -17.33
N SER A 394 -21.67 4.60 -18.18
CA SER A 394 -21.03 5.49 -19.15
C SER A 394 -21.90 5.82 -20.37
N LEU A 395 -23.07 5.20 -20.50
CA LEU A 395 -24.03 5.39 -21.58
C LEU A 395 -25.42 5.62 -21.00
N TYR A 396 -26.09 6.68 -21.42
CA TYR A 396 -27.49 6.96 -21.08
C TYR A 396 -28.30 7.22 -22.35
N SER A 397 -29.47 6.58 -22.48
CA SER A 397 -30.31 6.68 -23.68
C SER A 397 -31.62 7.42 -23.39
N GLU A 398 -31.87 8.53 -24.07
CA GLU A 398 -33.14 9.29 -23.99
C GLU A 398 -33.36 10.06 -25.31
N VAL A 399 -34.60 10.10 -25.81
CA VAL A 399 -34.93 10.81 -27.05
C VAL A 399 -34.76 12.33 -26.86
N LYS A 400 -34.07 12.99 -27.79
CA LYS A 400 -33.95 14.46 -27.81
C LYS A 400 -35.34 15.13 -27.89
N THR A 401 -35.56 16.14 -27.05
CA THR A 401 -36.77 16.98 -27.05
C THR A 401 -36.52 18.30 -27.80
N GLU A 402 -36.81 19.46 -27.20
CA GLU A 402 -36.62 20.78 -27.81
C GLU A 402 -35.14 21.09 -28.10
N HIS A 403 -34.88 22.08 -28.96
CA HIS A 403 -33.53 22.37 -29.44
C HIS A 403 -32.57 22.74 -28.29
N SER A 404 -31.51 21.92 -28.15
CA SER A 404 -30.44 22.07 -27.16
C SER A 404 -30.88 21.92 -25.69
N ARG A 405 -31.98 21.22 -25.41
CA ARG A 405 -32.36 20.80 -24.05
C ARG A 405 -31.67 19.48 -23.69
N LYS A 406 -30.82 19.49 -22.66
CA LYS A 406 -30.15 18.30 -22.14
C LYS A 406 -31.10 17.50 -21.22
N PRO A 407 -31.00 16.16 -21.18
CA PRO A 407 -31.82 15.35 -20.29
C PRO A 407 -31.64 15.72 -18.82
N MET A 408 -32.73 15.77 -18.05
CA MET A 408 -32.68 16.04 -16.61
C MET A 408 -31.91 14.96 -15.83
N TRP A 409 -31.78 13.76 -16.41
CA TRP A 409 -31.07 12.64 -15.79
C TRP A 409 -29.63 13.02 -15.38
N PHE A 410 -28.91 13.77 -16.21
CA PHE A 410 -27.53 14.17 -15.90
C PHE A 410 -27.45 15.08 -14.68
N ALA A 411 -28.34 16.07 -14.58
CA ALA A 411 -28.41 16.95 -13.42
C ALA A 411 -28.83 16.18 -12.15
N LYS A 412 -29.77 15.24 -12.26
CA LYS A 412 -30.17 14.34 -11.16
C LYS A 412 -29.01 13.49 -10.66
N GLU A 413 -28.18 13.01 -11.57
CA GLU A 413 -27.05 12.17 -11.21
C GLU A 413 -25.94 12.97 -10.53
N ILE A 414 -25.65 14.18 -11.01
CA ILE A 414 -24.73 15.12 -10.34
C ILE A 414 -25.26 15.46 -8.94
N ASP A 415 -26.56 15.71 -8.79
CA ASP A 415 -27.17 16.03 -7.50
C ASP A 415 -27.16 14.85 -6.53
N ARG A 416 -27.43 13.63 -7.01
CA ARG A 416 -27.35 12.38 -6.24
C ARG A 416 -25.92 12.12 -5.73
N LEU A 417 -24.91 12.38 -6.57
CA LEU A 417 -23.50 12.15 -6.22
C LEU A 417 -22.95 13.22 -5.26
N PHE A 418 -23.46 14.45 -5.34
CA PHE A 418 -22.95 15.60 -4.59
C PHE A 418 -24.08 16.43 -3.96
N PRO A 419 -24.94 15.85 -3.10
CA PRO A 419 -26.15 16.51 -2.62
C PRO A 419 -25.86 17.81 -1.86
N ASP A 420 -24.82 17.83 -1.03
CA ASP A 420 -24.51 18.94 -0.14
C ASP A 420 -23.52 19.97 -0.72
N MET A 421 -23.02 19.73 -1.94
CA MET A 421 -22.05 20.63 -2.59
C MET A 421 -22.76 21.68 -3.44
N ARG A 422 -22.24 22.91 -3.41
CA ARG A 422 -22.67 23.99 -4.30
C ARG A 422 -22.28 23.67 -5.75
N LYS A 423 -23.19 23.96 -6.68
CA LYS A 423 -23.08 23.66 -8.10
C LYS A 423 -23.33 24.91 -8.91
N LEU A 424 -22.49 25.17 -9.89
CA LEU A 424 -22.69 26.26 -10.85
C LEU A 424 -22.99 25.67 -12.22
N GLU A 425 -24.14 26.02 -12.78
CA GLU A 425 -24.43 25.78 -14.19
C GLU A 425 -24.12 27.04 -15.01
N LEU A 426 -23.21 26.88 -15.98
CA LEU A 426 -22.81 27.91 -16.93
C LEU A 426 -23.64 27.81 -18.21
N PHE A 427 -24.01 28.98 -18.73
CA PHE A 427 -24.83 29.18 -19.94
C PHE A 427 -26.26 28.63 -19.82
N GLN A 428 -26.81 28.69 -18.61
CA GLN A 428 -28.17 28.25 -18.34
C GLN A 428 -29.21 29.13 -19.03
N ARG A 429 -30.31 28.53 -19.50
CA ARG A 429 -31.47 29.22 -20.10
C ARG A 429 -32.73 28.96 -19.27
N LYS A 430 -33.42 29.98 -18.75
CA LYS A 430 -34.54 29.85 -17.80
C LYS A 430 -35.61 28.85 -18.27
N GLU A 431 -35.95 28.88 -19.56
CA GLU A 431 -36.98 28.06 -20.21
C GLU A 431 -36.58 26.59 -20.38
N SER A 432 -35.30 26.25 -20.22
CA SER A 432 -34.80 24.87 -20.34
C SER A 432 -35.11 23.99 -19.12
N LEU A 433 -35.46 24.60 -17.98
CA LEU A 433 -35.78 23.89 -16.76
C LEU A 433 -37.20 23.34 -16.81
N HIS A 434 -37.35 22.07 -16.43
CA HIS A 434 -38.66 21.53 -16.13
C HIS A 434 -39.16 22.09 -14.78
N PHE A 435 -40.47 22.14 -14.54
CA PHE A 435 -41.02 22.64 -13.27
C PHE A 435 -40.57 21.79 -12.04
N ALA A 436 -40.23 20.52 -12.28
CA ALA A 436 -39.75 19.57 -11.27
C ALA A 436 -38.26 19.24 -11.43
N ASP A 437 -37.48 20.14 -12.03
CA ASP A 437 -36.04 19.96 -12.22
C ASP A 437 -35.29 20.07 -10.87
N VAL A 438 -34.34 19.16 -10.60
CA VAL A 438 -33.54 19.17 -9.36
C VAL A 438 -32.70 20.43 -9.23
N ARG A 439 -32.44 21.10 -10.34
CA ARG A 439 -31.68 22.35 -10.40
C ARG A 439 -32.41 23.55 -9.81
N HIS A 440 -33.70 23.42 -9.47
CA HIS A 440 -34.40 24.40 -8.62
C HIS A 440 -33.99 24.30 -7.13
N GLY A 441 -33.21 23.27 -6.76
CA GLY A 441 -32.72 23.08 -5.41
C GLY A 441 -31.74 24.16 -4.94
N PRO A 442 -31.57 24.33 -3.62
CA PRO A 442 -30.80 25.43 -3.02
C PRO A 442 -29.29 25.35 -3.27
N THR A 443 -28.79 24.23 -3.79
CA THR A 443 -27.36 24.02 -4.05
C THR A 443 -26.96 24.38 -5.48
N TRP A 444 -27.91 24.64 -6.37
CA TRP A 444 -27.64 25.05 -7.75
C TRP A 444 -27.67 26.56 -7.89
N SER A 445 -26.76 27.08 -8.71
CA SER A 445 -26.69 28.49 -9.10
C SER A 445 -26.50 28.57 -10.60
N PHE A 446 -27.05 29.62 -11.22
CA PHE A 446 -27.07 29.78 -12.66
C PHE A 446 -26.29 31.01 -13.09
N TRP A 447 -25.55 30.88 -14.20
CA TRP A 447 -24.88 31.99 -14.86
C TRP A 447 -25.12 31.91 -16.37
N GLY A 448 -25.57 32.99 -17.00
CA GLY A 448 -25.88 33.05 -18.43
C GLY A 448 -26.71 34.29 -18.82
N PHE A 449 -26.72 34.65 -20.10
CA PHE A 449 -27.47 35.82 -20.60
C PHE A 449 -28.99 35.66 -20.51
N GLU A 450 -29.47 34.42 -20.56
CA GLU A 450 -30.89 34.03 -20.45
C GLU A 450 -31.19 33.30 -19.13
N ALA A 451 -30.23 33.28 -18.20
CA ALA A 451 -30.50 32.85 -16.85
C ALA A 451 -31.40 33.91 -16.21
N GLY A 452 -32.56 33.52 -15.68
CA GLY A 452 -33.54 34.46 -15.16
C GLY A 452 -32.90 35.46 -14.19
N GLY A 453 -32.98 36.75 -14.51
CA GLY A 453 -32.68 37.81 -13.54
C GLY A 453 -33.55 37.62 -12.30
N VAL A 454 -33.03 38.02 -11.14
CA VAL A 454 -33.81 38.08 -9.91
C VAL A 454 -34.97 39.05 -10.16
N ASP A 455 -36.16 38.52 -10.46
CA ASP A 455 -37.37 39.32 -10.58
C ASP A 455 -37.53 40.08 -9.25
N LYS A 456 -37.61 41.42 -9.33
CA LYS A 456 -38.00 42.25 -8.18
C LYS A 456 -39.32 41.69 -7.64
N PRO A 457 -39.45 41.43 -6.33
CA PRO A 457 -40.73 41.01 -5.79
C PRO A 457 -41.74 42.14 -6.03
N ASP A 458 -42.85 41.81 -6.67
CA ASP A 458 -43.98 42.72 -6.84
C ASP A 458 -44.39 43.28 -5.48
N ALA A 459 -44.37 44.60 -5.40
CA ALA A 459 -44.95 45.35 -4.30
C ALA A 459 -46.48 45.23 -4.38
N ALA A 460 -47.08 44.72 -3.30
CA ALA A 460 -48.51 44.58 -3.02
C ALA A 460 -49.13 43.17 -3.18
N ALA A 461 -48.53 42.19 -2.52
CA ALA A 461 -49.31 41.33 -1.63
C ALA A 461 -48.72 41.48 -0.23
N ASN A 462 -49.56 41.79 0.76
CA ASN A 462 -49.21 41.99 2.17
C ASN A 462 -48.16 40.95 2.65
N PRO A 463 -47.23 41.32 3.56
CA PRO A 463 -46.17 40.42 4.00
C PRO A 463 -46.82 39.15 4.51
N VAL A 464 -46.75 38.09 3.71
CA VAL A 464 -47.03 36.75 4.19
C VAL A 464 -45.92 36.52 5.20
N ALA A 465 -46.30 36.60 6.48
CA ALA A 465 -45.46 36.20 7.59
C ALA A 465 -44.71 34.95 7.17
N PRO A 466 -43.38 34.90 7.40
CA PRO A 466 -42.55 33.79 6.93
C PRO A 466 -43.31 32.50 7.20
N ALA A 467 -43.56 31.71 6.14
CA ALA A 467 -44.05 30.36 6.30
C ALA A 467 -43.19 29.75 7.41
N PRO A 468 -43.82 29.25 8.49
CA PRO A 468 -43.11 29.01 9.74
C PRO A 468 -41.89 28.19 9.38
N ASP A 469 -40.71 28.67 9.77
CA ASP A 469 -39.51 27.86 9.83
C ASP A 469 -39.99 26.48 10.25
N VAL A 470 -39.93 25.48 9.37
CA VAL A 470 -39.73 24.14 9.90
C VAL A 470 -38.36 24.32 10.50
N PRO A 471 -38.26 24.52 11.82
CA PRO A 471 -36.99 24.92 12.39
C PRO A 471 -36.07 23.80 11.98
N ALA A 472 -34.96 24.13 11.32
CA ALA A 472 -33.87 23.18 11.15
C ALA A 472 -33.76 22.48 12.50
N SER A 473 -34.02 21.16 12.51
CA SER A 473 -34.15 20.42 13.75
C SER A 473 -32.97 20.82 14.62
N LYS A 474 -33.25 21.50 15.74
CA LYS A 474 -32.20 21.91 16.67
C LYS A 474 -31.47 20.68 17.22
N LEU A 475 -32.12 19.51 17.11
CA LEU A 475 -31.53 18.23 17.47
C LEU A 475 -30.47 17.82 16.43
N PRO A 476 -29.35 17.26 16.89
CA PRO A 476 -28.32 16.70 16.01
C PRO A 476 -28.90 15.56 15.14
N PRO A 477 -28.19 15.13 14.08
CA PRO A 477 -28.59 13.97 13.30
C PRO A 477 -28.73 12.72 14.19
N GLY A 478 -29.80 11.95 13.95
CA GLY A 478 -30.12 10.73 14.71
C GLY A 478 -29.27 9.52 14.35
N PRO A 479 -29.25 8.47 15.20
CA PRO A 479 -28.52 7.24 14.91
C PRO A 479 -29.12 6.50 13.71
N GLY A 480 -28.26 5.88 12.92
CA GLY A 480 -28.66 4.96 11.86
C GLY A 480 -29.00 3.58 12.40
N LYS A 481 -29.66 2.74 11.58
CA LYS A 481 -30.08 1.37 11.97
C LYS A 481 -28.95 0.50 12.56
N ASN A 482 -27.72 0.66 12.07
CA ASN A 482 -26.56 -0.15 12.48
C ASN A 482 -25.41 0.68 13.08
N ALA A 483 -25.62 1.98 13.31
CA ALA A 483 -24.57 2.88 13.76
C ALA A 483 -25.12 3.82 14.85
N PRO A 484 -24.66 3.69 16.11
CA PRO A 484 -25.04 4.62 17.15
C PRO A 484 -24.46 6.01 16.87
N VAL A 485 -25.11 7.02 17.43
CA VAL A 485 -24.55 8.36 17.48
C VAL A 485 -23.91 8.58 18.84
N GLU A 486 -22.64 8.99 18.86
CA GLU A 486 -21.88 9.27 20.08
C GLU A 486 -21.66 10.77 20.26
N PHE A 487 -21.79 11.24 21.51
CA PHE A 487 -21.59 12.62 21.88
C PHE A 487 -20.55 12.71 23.00
N THR A 488 -19.47 13.44 22.73
CA THR A 488 -18.41 13.73 23.71
C THR A 488 -18.63 15.12 24.32
N VAL A 489 -18.61 15.20 25.64
CA VAL A 489 -18.75 16.45 26.39
C VAL A 489 -17.49 17.30 26.22
N GLY A 490 -17.67 18.52 25.71
CA GLY A 490 -16.57 19.44 25.42
C GLY A 490 -16.13 20.28 26.63
N GLY A 491 -14.95 20.91 26.51
CA GLY A 491 -14.43 21.85 27.51
C GLY A 491 -13.81 21.19 28.75
N MET A 492 -13.64 19.87 28.76
CA MET A 492 -12.98 19.17 29.86
C MET A 492 -11.45 19.30 29.79
N ARG A 493 -10.80 19.24 30.95
CA ARG A 493 -9.33 19.26 31.04
C ARG A 493 -8.72 18.04 30.34
N LYS A 494 -7.50 18.18 29.83
CA LYS A 494 -6.74 17.11 29.16
C LYS A 494 -6.69 15.84 30.03
N GLY A 495 -7.01 14.69 29.44
CA GLY A 495 -7.10 13.39 30.12
C GLY A 495 -8.41 13.12 30.87
N SER A 496 -9.39 14.02 30.81
CA SER A 496 -10.75 13.79 31.34
C SER A 496 -11.75 13.75 30.18
N PHE A 497 -12.67 12.80 30.19
CA PHE A 497 -13.72 12.70 29.20
C PHE A 497 -15.05 12.34 29.86
N ALA A 498 -16.13 12.78 29.23
CA ALA A 498 -17.44 12.20 29.46
C ALA A 498 -18.16 12.11 28.13
N ARG A 499 -18.90 11.03 27.92
CA ARG A 499 -19.61 10.78 26.67
C ARG A 499 -20.89 10.00 26.91
N PHE A 500 -21.80 10.08 25.95
CA PHE A 500 -22.93 9.18 25.87
C PHE A 500 -23.21 8.78 24.42
N SER A 501 -23.77 7.59 24.24
CA SER A 501 -24.22 7.07 22.95
C SER A 501 -25.74 6.92 22.93
N VAL A 502 -26.32 7.06 21.75
CA VAL A 502 -27.74 6.76 21.48
C VAL A 502 -27.82 5.73 20.37
N HIS A 503 -28.55 4.64 20.62
CA HIS A 503 -28.76 3.53 19.70
C HIS A 503 -30.23 3.49 19.25
N LEU A 504 -30.48 3.19 17.97
CA LEU A 504 -31.81 2.87 17.47
C LEU A 504 -32.00 1.34 17.54
N ASN A 505 -33.03 0.91 18.25
CA ASN A 505 -33.40 -0.50 18.38
C ASN A 505 -34.29 -0.94 17.20
N ASP A 506 -34.40 -2.25 16.98
CA ASP A 506 -35.21 -2.84 15.90
C ASP A 506 -36.72 -2.51 16.01
N ASP A 507 -37.20 -2.24 17.23
CA ASP A 507 -38.59 -1.85 17.52
C ASP A 507 -38.85 -0.34 17.35
N ALA A 508 -37.91 0.38 16.74
CA ALA A 508 -37.91 1.83 16.55
C ALA A 508 -37.88 2.66 17.86
N THR A 509 -37.49 2.04 18.98
CA THR A 509 -37.18 2.75 20.24
C THR A 509 -35.69 3.02 20.36
N TYR A 510 -35.29 3.82 21.35
CA TYR A 510 -33.90 4.23 21.56
C TYR A 510 -33.33 3.71 22.87
N SER A 511 -32.04 3.41 22.87
CA SER A 511 -31.27 3.02 24.06
C SER A 511 -30.08 3.95 24.26
N ILE A 512 -29.68 4.19 25.51
CA ILE A 512 -28.53 5.04 25.84
C ILE A 512 -27.49 4.34 26.71
N ALA A 513 -26.22 4.72 26.52
CA ALA A 513 -25.12 4.37 27.41
C ALA A 513 -24.29 5.63 27.71
N ALA A 514 -23.84 5.80 28.96
CA ALA A 514 -23.10 6.98 29.39
C ALA A 514 -21.88 6.60 30.24
N GLU A 515 -20.77 7.24 29.95
CA GLU A 515 -19.46 6.99 30.57
C GLU A 515 -18.77 8.31 30.91
N CYS A 516 -18.09 8.35 32.05
CA CYS A 516 -17.30 9.48 32.49
C CYS A 516 -16.02 9.01 33.16
N GLU A 517 -14.89 9.62 32.81
CA GLU A 517 -13.61 9.45 33.49
C GLU A 517 -12.95 10.81 33.66
N LEU A 518 -12.61 11.18 34.90
CA LEU A 518 -11.86 12.40 35.19
C LEU A 518 -10.44 11.99 35.54
N ALA A 519 -9.42 12.56 34.88
CA ALA A 519 -8.04 12.03 34.93
C ALA A 519 -7.57 11.67 36.36
N GLY A 520 -7.48 10.36 36.67
CA GLY A 520 -7.09 9.86 38.00
C GLY A 520 -8.21 9.69 39.05
N PHE A 521 -9.47 9.90 38.68
CA PHE A 521 -10.67 9.74 39.50
C PHE A 521 -11.76 9.00 38.69
N ARG A 522 -12.01 7.72 39.02
CA ARG A 522 -12.96 6.88 38.26
C ARG A 522 -14.38 7.43 38.35
N GLY A 523 -14.92 7.89 37.22
CA GLY A 523 -16.36 8.01 37.05
C GLY A 523 -16.95 6.64 36.71
N GLY A 524 -18.15 6.35 37.21
CA GLY A 524 -18.81 5.07 36.97
C GLY A 524 -19.38 4.97 35.54
N ALA A 525 -19.48 3.76 35.01
CA ALA A 525 -20.27 3.48 33.81
C ALA A 525 -21.69 3.08 34.21
N SER A 526 -22.71 3.63 33.55
CA SER A 526 -24.08 3.15 33.73
C SER A 526 -24.36 2.01 32.73
N PRO A 527 -24.99 0.89 33.14
CA PRO A 527 -25.49 -0.09 32.18
C PRO A 527 -26.58 0.52 31.29
N LEU A 528 -26.77 -0.08 30.11
CA LEU A 528 -27.77 0.30 29.10
C LEU A 528 -29.15 0.50 29.76
N THR A 529 -29.73 1.69 29.62
CA THR A 529 -31.13 1.94 30.01
C THR A 529 -32.02 1.85 28.78
N GLY A 530 -33.03 0.98 28.85
CA GLY A 530 -33.80 0.51 27.70
C GLY A 530 -35.11 1.27 27.40
N THR A 531 -35.50 1.18 26.13
CA THR A 531 -36.80 1.50 25.50
C THR A 531 -37.30 2.94 25.67
N ILE A 532 -36.62 3.91 25.07
CA ILE A 532 -37.01 5.32 25.02
C ILE A 532 -37.75 5.59 23.71
N GLY A 533 -38.98 6.10 23.77
CA GLY A 533 -39.86 6.19 22.58
C GLY A 533 -39.49 7.25 21.54
N THR A 534 -38.61 8.21 21.85
CA THR A 534 -38.22 9.28 20.90
C THR A 534 -36.74 9.60 20.99
N PHE A 535 -36.16 10.04 19.88
CA PHE A 535 -34.75 10.46 19.82
C PHE A 535 -34.48 11.69 20.70
N GLU A 536 -35.42 12.64 20.74
CA GLU A 536 -35.33 13.81 21.63
C GLU A 536 -35.24 13.39 23.11
N SER A 537 -36.10 12.45 23.53
CA SER A 537 -36.07 11.92 24.88
C SER A 537 -34.76 11.18 25.14
N ALA A 538 -34.24 10.42 24.17
CA ALA A 538 -32.97 9.71 24.30
C ALA A 538 -31.79 10.68 24.49
N LEU A 539 -31.73 11.78 23.74
CA LEU A 539 -30.74 12.84 23.94
C LEU A 539 -30.85 13.49 25.32
N ARG A 540 -32.07 13.78 25.77
CA ARG A 540 -32.33 14.37 27.10
C ARG A 540 -31.90 13.41 28.22
N HIS A 541 -32.20 12.13 28.10
CA HIS A 541 -31.78 11.11 29.06
C HIS A 541 -30.26 10.88 29.06
N GLY A 542 -29.62 10.89 27.89
CA GLY A 542 -28.15 10.77 27.75
C GLY A 542 -27.40 11.92 28.42
N LEU A 543 -27.80 13.16 28.13
CA LEU A 543 -27.24 14.35 28.78
C LEU A 543 -27.49 14.36 30.29
N ALA A 544 -28.69 13.97 30.74
CA ALA A 544 -29.01 13.86 32.16
C ALA A 544 -28.20 12.77 32.87
N ALA A 545 -27.93 11.65 32.21
CA ALA A 545 -27.13 10.55 32.75
C ALA A 545 -25.67 10.99 32.98
N VAL A 546 -25.06 11.67 32.01
CA VAL A 546 -23.70 12.21 32.16
C VAL A 546 -23.68 13.32 33.23
N ALA A 547 -24.66 14.22 33.25
CA ALA A 547 -24.77 15.24 34.29
C ALA A 547 -24.93 14.64 35.70
N GLY A 548 -25.66 13.53 35.82
CA GLY A 548 -25.83 12.78 37.07
C GLY A 548 -24.54 12.17 37.60
N GLN A 549 -23.60 11.80 36.71
CA GLN A 549 -22.28 11.32 37.09
C GLN A 549 -21.32 12.46 37.47
N LEU A 550 -21.46 13.64 36.84
CA LEU A 550 -20.59 14.80 37.10
C LEU A 550 -20.98 15.61 38.34
N ARG A 551 -22.27 15.72 38.67
CA ARG A 551 -22.76 16.52 39.83
C ARG A 551 -22.16 16.08 41.17
N PRO A 552 -22.11 14.78 41.53
CA PRO A 552 -21.54 14.33 42.80
C PRO A 552 -20.07 14.73 42.99
N VAL A 553 -19.29 14.80 41.90
CA VAL A 553 -17.86 15.16 41.92
C VAL A 553 -17.65 16.60 42.43
N ILE A 554 -18.57 17.51 42.16
CA ILE A 554 -18.44 18.92 42.59
C ILE A 554 -18.49 19.04 44.11
N SER A 555 -19.34 18.23 44.75
CA SER A 555 -19.52 18.17 46.20
C SER A 555 -18.61 17.16 46.91
N ASP A 556 -17.82 16.37 46.18
CA ASP A 556 -16.98 15.32 46.75
C ASP A 556 -15.83 15.93 47.59
N ALA A 557 -15.79 15.60 48.87
CA ALA A 557 -14.82 16.11 49.84
C ALA A 557 -13.63 15.16 50.09
N SER A 558 -13.54 14.05 49.34
CA SER A 558 -12.44 13.09 49.47
C SER A 558 -11.10 13.72 49.03
N THR A 559 -10.02 13.23 49.63
CA THR A 559 -8.64 13.68 49.34
C THR A 559 -8.18 13.30 47.92
N VAL A 560 -8.89 12.40 47.24
CA VAL A 560 -8.63 11.99 45.85
C VAL A 560 -9.30 12.95 44.85
N CYS A 561 -10.40 13.62 45.24
CA CYS A 561 -11.09 14.58 44.39
C CYS A 561 -10.45 15.98 44.44
N THR A 562 -9.41 16.19 43.62
CA THR A 562 -8.73 17.48 43.46
C THR A 562 -9.62 18.63 42.98
N SER A 563 -9.16 19.87 43.17
CA SER A 563 -9.80 21.08 42.61
C SER A 563 -9.92 21.02 41.08
N GLY A 564 -8.95 20.38 40.41
CA GLY A 564 -8.98 20.14 38.97
C GLY A 564 -10.11 19.19 38.53
N HIS A 565 -10.44 18.17 39.33
CA HIS A 565 -11.60 17.30 39.07
C HIS A 565 -12.91 18.10 39.13
N LYS A 566 -13.05 18.95 40.15
CA LYS A 566 -14.23 19.80 40.33
C LYS A 566 -14.36 20.83 39.20
N ALA A 567 -13.25 21.40 38.74
CA ALA A 567 -13.24 22.31 37.60
C ALA A 567 -13.67 21.62 36.30
N ALA A 568 -13.17 20.40 36.04
CA ALA A 568 -13.57 19.61 34.88
C ALA A 568 -15.06 19.21 34.92
N ALA A 569 -15.56 18.82 36.08
CA ALA A 569 -16.98 18.50 36.26
C ALA A 569 -17.88 19.73 36.03
N ARG A 570 -17.49 20.92 36.51
CA ARG A 570 -18.21 22.18 36.24
C ARG A 570 -18.19 22.56 34.77
N ALA A 571 -17.06 22.40 34.09
CA ALA A 571 -16.95 22.67 32.66
C ALA A 571 -17.84 21.73 31.84
N GLY A 572 -17.86 20.44 32.19
CA GLY A 572 -18.75 19.46 31.56
C GLY A 572 -20.24 19.77 31.77
N LEU A 573 -20.66 20.14 32.99
CA LEU A 573 -22.04 20.54 33.24
C LEU A 573 -22.43 21.81 32.47
N LYS A 574 -21.54 22.80 32.39
CA LYS A 574 -21.77 24.01 31.59
C LYS A 574 -21.95 23.70 30.11
N TRP A 575 -21.16 22.76 29.57
CA TRP A 575 -21.31 22.29 28.19
C TRP A 575 -22.65 21.57 27.98
N ILE A 576 -23.06 20.72 28.93
CA ILE A 576 -24.34 20.02 28.88
C ILE A 576 -25.51 21.02 28.88
N GLU A 577 -25.47 22.02 29.76
CA GLU A 577 -26.50 23.08 29.82
C GLU A 577 -26.59 23.85 28.49
N ALA A 578 -25.44 24.24 27.92
CA ALA A 578 -25.40 24.91 26.62
C ALA A 578 -25.96 24.05 25.49
N ARG A 579 -25.69 22.73 25.48
CA ARG A 579 -26.21 21.80 24.46
C ARG A 579 -27.69 21.50 24.65
N MET A 580 -28.18 21.45 25.89
CA MET A 580 -29.62 21.33 26.16
C MET A 580 -30.37 22.57 25.66
N GLU A 581 -29.80 23.77 25.78
CA GLU A 581 -30.38 25.00 25.26
C GLU A 581 -30.31 25.07 23.72
N GLU A 582 -29.13 24.81 23.15
CA GLU A 582 -28.88 24.80 21.70
C GLU A 582 -29.80 23.82 20.97
N TRP A 583 -29.99 22.62 21.53
CA TRP A 583 -30.83 21.58 20.96
C TRP A 583 -32.32 21.71 21.32
N GLY A 584 -32.70 22.74 22.08
CA GLY A 584 -34.09 22.96 22.49
C GLY A 584 -34.64 21.93 23.49
N LEU A 585 -33.76 21.22 24.18
CA LEU A 585 -34.08 20.21 25.21
C LEU A 585 -34.28 20.82 26.61
N ALA A 586 -34.06 22.12 26.78
CA ALA A 586 -34.33 22.82 28.05
C ALA A 586 -35.82 22.78 28.41
N ALA A 587 -36.16 22.64 29.69
CA ALA A 587 -37.55 22.59 30.13
C ALA A 587 -38.23 23.96 29.95
N LYS A 588 -39.29 24.04 29.13
CA LYS A 588 -40.32 25.06 29.35
C LYS A 588 -40.99 24.76 30.69
N PRO A 589 -41.17 25.74 31.60
CA PRO A 589 -42.02 25.51 32.75
C PRO A 589 -43.46 25.43 32.25
N LEU A 590 -44.01 24.22 32.16
CA LEU A 590 -45.44 24.00 32.01
C LEU A 590 -45.97 23.31 33.26
N ALA A 591 -47.09 23.84 33.71
CA ALA A 591 -47.82 23.51 34.91
C ALA A 591 -48.15 22.02 35.04
N ASP A 592 -48.23 21.61 36.31
CA ASP A 592 -48.80 20.38 36.85
C ASP A 592 -49.61 19.51 35.88
N THR A 593 -49.13 18.30 35.61
CA THR A 593 -50.03 17.16 35.38
C THR A 593 -49.36 15.87 35.85
N ARG A 594 -49.93 15.29 36.90
CA ARG A 594 -49.58 14.02 37.54
C ARG A 594 -49.90 12.82 36.65
N LEU A 595 -49.37 11.66 37.08
CA LEU A 595 -49.79 10.25 36.90
C LEU A 595 -48.77 9.44 36.09
N SER A 596 -48.37 8.22 36.46
CA SER A 596 -48.69 7.36 37.61
C SER A 596 -47.73 6.18 37.63
N ALA A 597 -47.29 5.76 38.81
CA ALA A 597 -46.60 4.51 39.04
C ALA A 597 -47.58 3.32 38.92
N ALA A 598 -47.17 2.27 38.21
CA ALA A 598 -47.84 0.96 38.22
C ALA A 598 -46.83 -0.10 38.66
N ALA A 599 -47.13 -0.70 39.81
CA ALA A 599 -46.40 -1.79 40.44
C ALA A 599 -46.85 -3.16 39.88
N SER A 600 -45.92 -4.13 39.83
CA SER A 600 -46.29 -5.55 39.85
C SER A 600 -45.28 -6.36 40.69
N LYS A 601 -45.83 -7.18 41.60
CA LYS A 601 -45.22 -7.95 42.70
C LYS A 601 -44.35 -9.14 42.26
N PRO A 602 -43.50 -9.69 43.16
CA PRO A 602 -42.60 -10.82 42.92
C PRO A 602 -43.22 -12.18 43.30
N PRO A 603 -42.61 -13.31 42.86
CA PRO A 603 -42.71 -14.54 43.65
C PRO A 603 -41.36 -15.27 43.93
N LYS A 604 -41.18 -15.56 45.24
CA LYS A 604 -40.64 -16.76 45.95
C LYS A 604 -39.18 -17.25 45.76
N GLU A 605 -38.43 -17.21 46.87
CA GLU A 605 -37.32 -18.13 47.26
C GLU A 605 -37.86 -19.52 47.75
N PRO A 606 -37.08 -20.61 47.99
CA PRO A 606 -35.62 -20.70 48.27
C PRO A 606 -34.83 -21.95 47.76
N LYS A 607 -33.48 -21.94 47.84
CA LYS A 607 -32.61 -22.92 48.57
C LYS A 607 -31.09 -22.67 48.33
N PRO A 608 -30.20 -22.83 49.34
CA PRO A 608 -28.75 -22.59 49.22
C PRO A 608 -27.95 -23.88 48.93
N PRO A 609 -26.92 -23.84 48.06
CA PRO A 609 -25.52 -24.12 48.46
C PRO A 609 -24.51 -23.32 47.60
N LYS A 610 -23.20 -23.14 47.82
CA LYS A 610 -22.10 -23.61 48.67
C LYS A 610 -21.04 -22.48 48.60
N LYS A 611 -20.21 -22.28 49.62
CA LYS A 611 -19.16 -21.22 49.64
C LYS A 611 -18.23 -21.30 48.41
N PRO A 612 -17.95 -20.20 47.68
CA PRO A 612 -16.92 -20.18 46.64
C PRO A 612 -15.52 -20.18 47.27
N LYS A 613 -14.59 -20.95 46.68
CA LYS A 613 -13.14 -20.86 46.98
C LYS A 613 -12.61 -19.49 46.53
N PRO A 614 -11.59 -18.94 47.21
CA PRO A 614 -11.00 -17.66 46.82
C PRO A 614 -10.43 -17.74 45.40
N PRO A 615 -10.57 -16.67 44.60
CA PRO A 615 -10.03 -16.63 43.24
C PRO A 615 -8.50 -16.78 43.29
N LYS A 616 -7.95 -17.66 42.44
CA LYS A 616 -6.52 -17.71 42.18
C LYS A 616 -6.12 -16.40 41.51
N GLU A 617 -5.12 -15.73 42.06
CA GLU A 617 -4.50 -14.57 41.39
C GLU A 617 -4.07 -14.95 39.96
N PRO A 618 -4.37 -14.11 38.97
CA PRO A 618 -3.88 -14.33 37.62
C PRO A 618 -2.35 -14.25 37.65
N LYS A 619 -1.67 -15.32 37.21
CA LYS A 619 -0.23 -15.27 36.96
C LYS A 619 -0.01 -14.22 35.87
N SER A 620 0.76 -13.18 36.19
CA SER A 620 1.24 -12.21 35.21
C SER A 620 1.93 -12.95 34.05
N PRO A 621 1.67 -12.58 32.79
CA PRO A 621 2.36 -13.18 31.67
C PRO A 621 3.86 -12.96 31.84
N LYS A 622 4.67 -13.99 31.59
CA LYS A 622 6.14 -13.85 31.56
C LYS A 622 6.47 -12.87 30.43
N ARG A 623 7.07 -11.73 30.78
CA ARG A 623 7.57 -10.75 29.81
C ARG A 623 8.58 -11.41 28.88
N SER A 624 8.52 -11.07 27.60
CA SER A 624 9.50 -11.55 26.62
C SER A 624 10.86 -10.88 26.83
N GLU A 625 11.94 -11.53 26.38
CA GLU A 625 13.30 -10.94 26.41
C GLU A 625 13.33 -9.58 25.67
N PHE A 626 12.59 -9.47 24.58
CA PHE A 626 12.44 -8.23 23.82
C PHE A 626 11.77 -7.10 24.61
N GLU A 627 10.75 -7.41 25.41
CA GLU A 627 10.10 -6.41 26.28
C GLU A 627 11.05 -5.91 27.37
N ILE A 628 11.86 -6.80 27.94
CA ILE A 628 12.86 -6.48 28.97
C ILE A 628 13.97 -5.60 28.38
N GLU A 629 14.49 -5.95 27.20
CA GLU A 629 15.51 -5.17 26.50
C GLU A 629 15.00 -3.78 26.14
N ARG A 630 13.77 -3.67 25.61
CA ARG A 630 13.15 -2.39 25.27
C ARG A 630 12.93 -1.49 26.49
N GLU A 631 12.49 -2.05 27.62
CA GLU A 631 12.36 -1.31 28.88
C GLU A 631 13.72 -0.84 29.42
N THR A 632 14.74 -1.70 29.33
CA THR A 632 16.11 -1.39 29.75
C THR A 632 16.70 -0.25 28.93
N GLN A 633 16.61 -0.33 27.60
CA GLN A 633 17.10 0.74 26.71
C GLN A 633 16.33 2.05 26.90
N ARG A 634 15.03 1.96 27.20
CA ARG A 634 14.25 3.14 27.57
C ARG A 634 14.75 3.79 28.85
N ALA A 635 15.04 3.01 29.89
CA ALA A 635 15.57 3.54 31.14
C ALA A 635 16.92 4.24 30.92
N LEU A 636 17.81 3.64 30.14
CA LEU A 636 19.11 4.23 29.77
C LEU A 636 18.96 5.56 29.03
N ARG A 637 18.04 5.65 28.06
CA ARG A 637 17.75 6.92 27.36
C ARG A 637 17.21 7.99 28.31
N VAL A 638 16.33 7.64 29.24
CA VAL A 638 15.82 8.59 30.25
C VAL A 638 16.97 9.15 31.08
N THR A 639 17.84 8.28 31.61
CA THR A 639 19.00 8.70 32.40
C THR A 639 19.98 9.54 31.58
N TYR A 640 20.25 9.18 30.33
CA TYR A 640 21.15 9.97 29.49
C TYR A 640 20.60 11.39 29.26
N ARG A 641 19.28 11.56 29.07
CA ARG A 641 18.68 12.90 28.90
C ARG A 641 18.86 13.83 30.09
N GLU A 642 19.07 13.31 31.30
CA GLU A 642 19.34 14.11 32.49
C GLU A 642 20.75 14.73 32.46
N THR A 643 21.64 14.22 31.60
CA THR A 643 23.04 14.69 31.44
C THR A 643 23.20 15.71 30.31
N LEU A 644 22.15 15.94 29.52
CA LEU A 644 22.22 16.78 28.33
C LEU A 644 22.12 18.28 28.66
N PRO A 645 22.85 19.14 27.92
CA PRO A 645 22.74 20.59 28.06
C PRO A 645 21.39 21.09 27.57
N ALA A 646 20.97 22.27 28.05
CA ALA A 646 19.70 22.87 27.67
C ALA A 646 19.78 23.75 26.41
N ASP A 647 20.98 24.15 26.01
CA ASP A 647 21.23 25.02 24.85
C ASP A 647 21.56 24.23 23.58
N ASP A 648 21.26 24.84 22.43
CA ASP A 648 21.39 24.21 21.12
C ASP A 648 22.83 23.86 20.75
N GLU A 649 23.77 24.74 21.08
CA GLU A 649 25.19 24.56 20.76
C GLU A 649 25.74 23.33 21.50
N GLY A 650 25.42 23.21 22.80
CA GLY A 650 25.76 22.04 23.60
C GLY A 650 25.09 20.76 23.09
N LEU A 651 23.81 20.82 22.69
CA LEU A 651 23.08 19.66 22.17
C LEU A 651 23.66 19.17 20.84
N ILE A 652 23.98 20.09 19.92
CA ILE A 652 24.61 19.78 18.64
C ILE A 652 26.03 19.24 18.87
N GLY A 653 26.80 19.83 19.78
CA GLY A 653 28.12 19.35 20.17
C GLY A 653 28.09 17.91 20.68
N ARG A 654 27.16 17.58 21.58
CA ARG A 654 26.93 16.20 22.04
C ARG A 654 26.52 15.26 20.92
N ALA A 655 25.66 15.72 20.01
CA ALA A 655 25.24 14.90 18.89
C ALA A 655 26.39 14.56 17.93
N TRP A 656 27.32 15.48 17.72
CA TRP A 656 28.56 15.23 16.97
C TRP A 656 29.46 14.18 17.62
N GLU A 657 29.62 14.22 18.95
CA GLU A 657 30.39 13.19 19.69
C GLU A 657 29.78 11.80 19.54
N GLU A 658 28.45 11.70 19.68
CA GLU A 658 27.75 10.43 19.53
C GLU A 658 27.72 9.94 18.09
N LEU A 659 27.62 10.84 17.10
CA LEU A 659 27.72 10.49 15.67
C LEU A 659 29.09 9.90 15.33
N ARG A 660 30.18 10.45 15.86
CA ARG A 660 31.54 9.88 15.68
C ARG A 660 31.68 8.52 16.35
N THR A 661 31.02 8.33 17.49
CA THR A 661 30.99 7.04 18.19
C THR A 661 30.22 6.00 17.37
N TYR A 662 29.08 6.40 16.81
CA TYR A 662 28.28 5.58 15.90
C TYR A 662 29.08 5.17 14.66
N ASP A 663 29.75 6.12 14.00
CA ASP A 663 30.58 5.85 12.82
C ASP A 663 31.71 4.85 13.11
N ARG A 664 32.41 5.03 14.24
CA ARG A 664 33.45 4.08 14.68
C ARG A 664 32.89 2.69 14.95
N ALA A 665 31.72 2.59 15.58
CA ALA A 665 31.08 1.33 15.90
C ALA A 665 30.63 0.57 14.64
N VAL A 666 30.07 1.28 13.65
CA VAL A 666 29.69 0.73 12.34
C VAL A 666 30.91 0.17 11.61
N ARG A 667 32.00 0.94 11.56
CA ARG A 667 33.26 0.51 10.94
C ARG A 667 33.88 -0.69 11.65
N ALA A 668 33.76 -0.76 12.97
CA ALA A 668 34.28 -1.85 13.77
C ALA A 668 33.36 -3.10 13.80
N GLY A 669 32.14 -3.02 13.26
CA GLY A 669 31.13 -4.09 13.39
C GLY A 669 30.63 -4.29 14.83
N ALA A 670 30.77 -3.28 15.69
CA ALA A 670 30.35 -3.31 17.09
C ALA A 670 28.85 -2.95 17.20
N ILE A 671 27.99 -3.94 16.94
CA ILE A 671 26.53 -3.76 16.85
C ILE A 671 25.92 -3.16 18.14
N GLY A 672 26.37 -3.61 19.31
CA GLY A 672 25.89 -3.10 20.60
C GLY A 672 26.20 -1.61 20.76
N ASP A 673 27.46 -1.23 20.58
CA ASP A 673 27.93 0.15 20.69
C ASP A 673 27.25 1.07 19.66
N MET A 674 27.01 0.54 18.45
CA MET A 674 26.26 1.23 17.39
C MET A 674 24.82 1.53 17.84
N LYS A 675 24.12 0.52 18.39
CA LYS A 675 22.74 0.69 18.89
C LYS A 675 22.69 1.68 20.04
N ASP A 676 23.62 1.58 20.99
CA ASP A 676 23.68 2.48 22.13
C ASP A 676 23.97 3.93 21.72
N ALA A 677 24.88 4.16 20.76
CA ALA A 677 25.14 5.50 20.22
C ALA A 677 23.92 6.07 19.48
N ALA A 678 23.20 5.25 18.70
CA ALA A 678 21.97 5.67 18.04
C ALA A 678 20.86 6.04 19.05
N ASP A 679 20.74 5.28 20.14
CA ASP A 679 19.80 5.56 21.22
C ASP A 679 20.16 6.84 21.98
N ARG A 680 21.44 7.16 22.13
CA ARG A 680 21.91 8.44 22.71
C ARG A 680 21.62 9.63 21.79
N ILE A 681 21.85 9.52 20.48
CA ILE A 681 21.44 10.55 19.50
C ILE A 681 19.93 10.76 19.53
N ARG A 682 19.17 9.67 19.69
CA ARG A 682 17.72 9.74 19.88
C ARG A 682 17.31 10.50 21.13
N ALA A 683 17.97 10.21 22.25
CA ALA A 683 17.76 10.94 23.49
C ALA A 683 18.01 12.46 23.33
N ILE A 684 18.95 12.89 22.47
CA ILE A 684 19.25 14.31 22.24
C ILE A 684 18.07 15.06 21.63
N TYR A 685 17.50 14.59 20.51
CA TYR A 685 16.34 15.29 19.94
C TYR A 685 15.06 15.08 20.77
N GLU A 686 14.94 13.98 21.53
CA GLU A 686 13.86 13.81 22.51
C GLU A 686 13.98 14.83 23.65
N HIS A 687 15.19 15.17 24.08
CA HIS A 687 15.48 16.22 25.05
C HIS A 687 15.18 17.60 24.47
N ALA A 688 15.64 17.90 23.25
CA ALA A 688 15.32 19.15 22.54
C ALA A 688 13.80 19.33 22.33
N PHE A 689 13.08 18.23 22.12
CA PHE A 689 11.62 18.20 22.06
C PHE A 689 10.94 18.32 23.43
N GLY A 690 11.65 18.22 24.55
CA GLY A 690 11.06 18.31 25.88
C GLY A 690 10.15 17.11 26.22
N LEU A 691 10.48 15.92 25.71
CA LEU A 691 9.68 14.71 25.91
C LEU A 691 9.76 14.23 27.37
N ASP A 692 8.64 14.28 28.10
CA ASP A 692 8.55 13.78 29.49
C ASP A 692 8.81 12.26 29.56
N PRO A 693 9.67 11.76 30.47
CA PRO A 693 9.84 10.33 30.75
C PRO A 693 8.55 9.51 30.89
N LEU A 694 7.46 10.11 31.37
CA LEU A 694 6.15 9.48 31.63
C LEU A 694 5.17 9.51 30.44
N HIS A 695 5.46 10.26 29.36
CA HIS A 695 4.49 10.54 28.29
C HIS A 695 4.10 9.33 27.41
N SER A 696 4.73 8.16 27.58
CA SER A 696 4.66 7.07 26.59
C SER A 696 3.70 5.91 26.92
N MET A 697 2.75 6.06 27.85
CA MET A 697 1.77 5.00 28.17
C MET A 697 0.48 5.08 27.34
N GLY A 698 0.26 6.17 26.59
CA GLY A 698 -0.88 6.32 25.67
C GLY A 698 -0.38 6.29 24.22
N GLY A 699 -0.82 5.32 23.43
CA GLY A 699 -0.41 5.15 22.04
C GLY A 699 -0.89 6.27 21.11
N GLY A 700 -0.17 7.38 21.08
CA GLY A 700 -0.31 8.49 20.14
C GLY A 700 1.02 9.25 19.97
N PRO A 701 1.21 9.98 18.86
CA PRO A 701 2.40 10.82 18.68
C PRO A 701 2.43 11.92 19.77
N PRO A 702 3.60 12.26 20.32
CA PRO A 702 3.69 13.26 21.37
C PRO A 702 3.33 14.66 20.82
N ASP A 703 2.56 15.42 21.61
CA ASP A 703 2.19 16.80 21.25
C ASP A 703 3.44 17.70 21.21
N GLY A 704 3.48 18.65 20.26
CA GLY A 704 4.56 19.62 20.11
C GLY A 704 4.86 20.43 21.39
N ASN A 705 6.11 20.87 21.55
CA ASN A 705 6.58 21.62 22.73
C ASN A 705 6.63 23.15 22.52
N GLY A 706 5.98 23.65 21.46
CA GLY A 706 6.01 25.07 21.07
C GLY A 706 7.22 25.48 20.25
N ARG A 707 8.32 24.72 20.30
CA ARG A 707 9.49 24.88 19.42
C ARG A 707 9.42 23.97 18.19
N PHE A 708 8.95 22.74 18.39
CA PHE A 708 8.77 21.74 17.36
C PHE A 708 7.32 21.27 17.36
N ASN A 709 6.70 21.11 16.18
CA ASN A 709 5.30 20.69 16.10
C ASN A 709 5.16 19.20 16.41
N CYS A 710 6.22 18.42 16.13
CA CYS A 710 6.29 17.00 16.46
C CYS A 710 7.73 16.54 16.66
N LEU A 711 7.91 15.32 17.17
CA LEU A 711 9.25 14.73 17.39
C LEU A 711 10.05 14.60 16.10
N HIS A 712 9.38 14.47 14.94
CA HIS A 712 10.05 14.43 13.64
C HIS A 712 10.71 15.78 13.30
N ASP A 713 10.07 16.91 13.60
CA ASP A 713 10.66 18.25 13.38
C ASP A 713 11.95 18.43 14.20
N ALA A 714 11.96 17.96 15.45
CA ALA A 714 13.15 17.99 16.29
C ALA A 714 14.27 17.09 15.75
N SER A 715 13.91 15.92 15.21
CA SER A 715 14.85 15.03 14.54
C SER A 715 15.43 15.66 13.27
N THR A 716 14.60 16.32 12.45
CA THR A 716 15.02 17.01 11.23
C THR A 716 15.95 18.18 11.54
N TRP A 717 15.63 19.00 12.55
CA TRP A 717 16.52 20.06 13.02
C TRP A 717 17.91 19.53 13.38
N LEU A 718 17.98 18.43 14.13
CA LEU A 718 19.26 17.84 14.50
C LEU A 718 19.99 17.24 13.29
N LYS A 719 19.26 16.65 12.34
CA LYS A 719 19.83 16.14 11.09
C LYS A 719 20.45 17.24 10.24
N ASP A 720 19.74 18.34 10.07
CA ASP A 720 20.20 19.49 9.29
C ASP A 720 21.45 20.11 9.91
N ALA A 721 21.50 20.20 11.25
CA ALA A 721 22.67 20.69 11.98
C ALA A 721 23.90 19.75 11.88
N LEU A 722 23.68 18.46 11.64
CA LEU A 722 24.73 17.46 11.47
C LEU A 722 25.06 17.16 10.01
N ALA A 723 24.37 17.76 9.04
CA ALA A 723 24.51 17.41 7.62
C ALA A 723 25.95 17.62 7.14
N ALA A 724 26.46 16.67 6.37
CA ALA A 724 27.73 16.83 5.68
C ALA A 724 27.57 17.90 4.59
N PRO A 725 28.59 18.77 4.37
CA PRO A 725 28.61 19.65 3.22
C PRO A 725 28.43 18.87 1.91
N ASP A 726 27.76 19.47 0.93
CA ASP A 726 27.60 18.85 -0.39
C ASP A 726 28.97 18.53 -0.98
N GLY A 727 29.14 17.26 -1.41
CA GLY A 727 30.36 16.70 -1.97
C GLY A 727 31.28 15.98 -0.97
N ASP A 728 31.17 16.28 0.33
CA ASP A 728 31.93 15.56 1.35
C ASP A 728 31.34 14.16 1.58
N VAL A 729 32.22 13.18 1.81
CA VAL A 729 31.78 11.83 2.17
C VAL A 729 31.28 11.87 3.63
N PRO A 730 29.98 11.61 3.88
CA PRO A 730 29.43 11.68 5.23
C PRO A 730 30.01 10.57 6.14
N LEU A 731 29.94 10.79 7.45
CA LEU A 731 30.09 9.71 8.44
C LEU A 731 28.88 8.76 8.39
N PHE A 732 29.02 7.53 8.88
CA PHE A 732 27.85 6.66 9.02
C PHE A 732 26.82 7.32 9.96
N GLY A 733 25.55 7.37 9.53
CA GLY A 733 24.49 8.07 10.24
C GLY A 733 24.38 9.57 9.93
N GLN A 734 25.36 10.17 9.25
CA GLN A 734 25.30 11.58 8.88
C GLN A 734 24.57 11.76 7.54
N PRO A 735 23.54 12.61 7.41
CA PRO A 735 22.96 12.90 6.10
C PRO A 735 23.94 13.69 5.23
N GLY A 736 23.94 13.47 3.92
CA GLY A 736 24.83 14.17 3.00
C GLY A 736 24.56 13.84 1.53
N ARG A 737 24.98 14.72 0.63
CA ARG A 737 24.89 14.53 -0.83
C ARG A 737 26.29 14.50 -1.41
N PHE A 738 26.65 13.44 -2.13
CA PHE A 738 27.99 13.29 -2.70
C PHE A 738 27.97 12.39 -3.94
N LEU A 739 29.07 12.41 -4.70
CA LEU A 739 29.24 11.55 -5.88
C LEU A 739 29.88 10.22 -5.49
N ILE A 740 29.36 9.15 -6.08
CA ILE A 740 29.97 7.81 -6.13
C ILE A 740 30.17 7.37 -7.58
N GLU A 741 31.03 6.38 -7.80
CA GLU A 741 31.23 5.80 -9.12
C GLU A 741 30.67 4.38 -9.19
N LEU A 742 29.74 4.14 -10.12
CA LEU A 742 29.15 2.82 -10.35
C LEU A 742 29.27 2.46 -11.83
N PHE A 743 29.95 1.36 -12.11
CA PHE A 743 30.14 0.83 -13.47
C PHE A 743 30.64 1.87 -14.49
N GLY A 744 31.54 2.78 -14.08
CA GLY A 744 32.09 3.83 -14.93
C GLY A 744 31.18 5.05 -15.17
N CYS A 745 30.03 5.09 -14.48
CA CYS A 745 29.12 6.23 -14.46
C CYS A 745 29.21 6.95 -13.10
N ARG A 746 29.22 8.28 -13.13
CA ARG A 746 29.00 9.10 -11.94
C ARG A 746 27.56 8.98 -11.48
N VAL A 747 27.37 8.88 -10.17
CA VAL A 747 26.06 8.80 -9.53
C VAL A 747 25.99 9.82 -8.40
N ASP A 748 25.03 10.73 -8.51
CA ASP A 748 24.63 11.67 -7.47
C ASP A 748 23.84 10.93 -6.40
N PHE A 749 24.42 10.83 -5.21
CA PHE A 749 23.89 10.04 -4.12
C PHE A 749 23.46 10.96 -2.98
N LYS A 750 22.18 10.92 -2.65
CA LYS A 750 21.61 11.60 -1.48
C LYS A 750 21.46 10.60 -0.34
N TYR A 751 22.45 10.56 0.54
CA TYR A 751 22.46 9.69 1.71
C TYR A 751 21.57 10.25 2.82
N SER A 752 20.57 9.46 3.23
CA SER A 752 19.53 9.90 4.17
C SER A 752 19.99 9.94 5.64
N GLY A 753 21.08 9.23 5.98
CA GLY A 753 21.64 9.17 7.33
C GLY A 753 20.69 8.55 8.39
N LEU A 754 21.00 8.82 9.66
CA LEU A 754 20.48 8.29 10.93
C LEU A 754 19.01 7.78 10.94
N PHE A 755 18.77 6.81 11.83
CA PHE A 755 17.49 6.19 12.22
C PHE A 755 17.02 4.96 11.42
N GLY A 756 17.96 4.07 11.09
CA GLY A 756 17.64 2.78 10.46
C GLY A 756 17.47 2.84 8.94
N TYR A 757 17.83 3.96 8.31
CA TYR A 757 17.87 4.12 6.86
C TYR A 757 19.32 4.30 6.40
N SER A 758 20.10 3.22 6.33
CA SER A 758 21.45 3.22 5.73
C SER A 758 21.41 3.25 4.20
N GLY A 759 20.52 4.07 3.65
CA GLY A 759 20.15 4.12 2.25
C GLY A 759 19.99 5.55 1.75
N GLY A 760 19.64 5.68 0.48
CA GLY A 760 19.52 6.99 -0.16
C GLY A 760 18.93 6.92 -1.55
N ASP A 761 18.71 8.10 -2.11
CA ASP A 761 18.34 8.28 -3.51
C ASP A 761 19.62 8.32 -4.35
N ALA A 762 19.69 7.50 -5.39
CA ALA A 762 20.82 7.46 -6.31
C ALA A 762 20.36 7.86 -7.71
N HIS A 763 21.08 8.81 -8.33
CA HIS A 763 20.79 9.33 -9.66
C HIS A 763 22.03 9.29 -10.54
N VAL A 764 21.99 8.53 -11.63
CA VAL A 764 23.09 8.49 -12.60
C VAL A 764 23.13 9.79 -13.39
N VAL A 765 24.26 10.50 -13.35
CA VAL A 765 24.41 11.82 -13.97
C VAL A 765 25.06 11.77 -15.35
N ASP A 766 25.79 10.69 -15.66
CA ASP A 766 26.40 10.48 -16.98
C ASP A 766 25.37 9.87 -17.95
N LEU A 767 24.56 10.72 -18.59
CA LEU A 767 23.43 10.32 -19.46
C LEU A 767 23.86 9.70 -20.79
N ASP A 768 25.07 10.00 -21.25
CA ASP A 768 25.69 9.54 -22.49
C ASP A 768 26.30 8.14 -22.36
N LYS A 769 26.56 7.68 -21.14
CA LYS A 769 27.15 6.36 -20.86
C LYS A 769 26.09 5.29 -20.66
N PRO A 770 26.35 4.03 -21.08
CA PRO A 770 25.43 2.93 -20.85
C PRO A 770 25.39 2.57 -19.34
N PHE A 771 24.20 2.29 -18.80
CA PHE A 771 24.00 2.00 -17.36
C PHE A 771 23.07 0.79 -17.12
N PHE A 772 23.21 0.14 -15.96
CA PHE A 772 22.43 -1.04 -15.57
C PHE A 772 21.13 -0.64 -14.84
N SER A 773 19.95 -0.90 -15.40
CA SER A 773 18.66 -0.63 -14.75
C SER A 773 17.62 -1.71 -15.07
N ASP A 774 16.86 -2.17 -14.07
CA ASP A 774 15.77 -3.15 -14.28
C ASP A 774 14.51 -2.49 -14.86
N THR A 775 14.32 -1.21 -14.54
CA THR A 775 13.12 -0.44 -14.87
C THR A 775 13.33 0.48 -16.09
N GLY A 776 14.58 0.58 -16.58
CA GLY A 776 14.98 1.55 -17.59
C GLY A 776 15.20 2.97 -17.06
N TYR A 777 14.92 3.25 -15.77
CA TYR A 777 15.21 4.54 -15.14
C TYR A 777 16.65 4.62 -14.65
N ARG A 778 17.25 5.82 -14.75
CA ARG A 778 18.59 6.17 -14.22
C ARG A 778 18.58 6.64 -12.76
N SER A 779 17.44 6.50 -12.10
CA SER A 779 17.24 6.80 -10.68
C SER A 779 16.84 5.53 -9.97
N PHE A 780 17.43 5.24 -8.82
CA PHE A 780 17.08 4.07 -8.03
C PHE A 780 17.22 4.36 -6.53
N MET A 781 16.40 3.67 -5.75
CA MET A 781 16.47 3.72 -4.29
C MET A 781 17.45 2.68 -3.81
N VAL A 782 18.34 3.08 -2.92
CA VAL A 782 19.25 2.16 -2.25
C VAL A 782 18.70 1.87 -0.87
N SER A 783 18.12 0.69 -0.70
CA SER A 783 17.80 0.11 0.61
C SER A 783 18.85 -0.93 0.97
N HIS A 784 19.29 -0.95 2.23
CA HIS A 784 20.10 -2.05 2.74
C HIS A 784 19.34 -3.38 2.61
N LEU A 785 20.02 -4.40 2.09
CA LEU A 785 19.54 -5.78 2.06
C LEU A 785 19.67 -6.35 3.48
N ASP A 786 18.56 -6.75 4.09
CA ASP A 786 18.44 -7.54 5.33
C ASP A 786 19.58 -7.46 6.37
N GLY A 787 19.47 -6.52 7.31
CA GLY A 787 20.08 -6.62 8.65
C GLY A 787 21.44 -5.94 8.85
N GLU A 788 21.46 -4.97 9.76
CA GLU A 788 22.61 -4.30 10.43
C GLU A 788 23.72 -3.74 9.52
N THR A 789 23.83 -2.40 9.46
CA THR A 789 24.87 -1.64 8.75
C THR A 789 26.24 -1.90 9.39
N ILE A 790 26.92 -2.96 8.96
CA ILE A 790 28.32 -3.22 9.30
C ILE A 790 29.13 -2.99 8.02
N SER A 791 30.13 -2.11 8.09
CA SER A 791 30.91 -1.73 6.91
C SER A 791 32.25 -2.47 6.80
N GLU A 792 32.60 -3.32 7.78
CA GLU A 792 33.88 -4.05 7.82
C GLU A 792 35.10 -3.14 7.60
N GLY A 793 35.08 -1.94 8.20
CA GLY A 793 36.14 -0.94 8.11
C GLY A 793 36.04 0.03 6.93
N LEU A 794 35.11 -0.18 6.00
CA LEU A 794 34.88 0.73 4.86
C LEU A 794 34.30 2.07 5.31
N ASP A 795 34.58 3.14 4.56
CA ASP A 795 33.86 4.41 4.65
C ASP A 795 32.51 4.38 3.93
N VAL A 796 31.70 5.42 4.11
CA VAL A 796 30.35 5.48 3.56
C VAL A 796 30.34 5.38 2.04
N ARG A 797 31.28 6.04 1.36
CA ARG A 797 31.42 5.96 -0.11
C ARG A 797 31.67 4.52 -0.55
N SER A 798 32.73 3.89 -0.03
CA SER A 798 33.13 2.53 -0.44
C SER A 798 32.07 1.49 -0.08
N TYR A 799 31.44 1.66 1.08
CA TYR A 799 30.33 0.81 1.51
C TYR A 799 29.14 0.91 0.56
N LEU A 800 28.69 2.12 0.22
CA LEU A 800 27.56 2.32 -0.67
C LEU A 800 27.86 1.88 -2.11
N GLU A 801 29.08 2.07 -2.60
CA GLU A 801 29.50 1.53 -3.88
C GLU A 801 29.39 0.00 -3.92
N SER A 802 29.81 -0.67 -2.84
CA SER A 802 29.64 -2.13 -2.68
C SER A 802 28.17 -2.54 -2.62
N VAL A 803 27.36 -1.89 -1.79
CA VAL A 803 25.92 -2.18 -1.65
C VAL A 803 25.18 -1.99 -2.98
N CYS A 804 25.42 -0.87 -3.68
CA CYS A 804 24.82 -0.63 -4.98
C CYS A 804 25.28 -1.68 -6.00
N THR A 805 26.57 -2.03 -6.02
CA THR A 805 27.10 -3.06 -6.92
C THR A 805 26.43 -4.42 -6.67
N LEU A 806 26.21 -4.80 -5.41
CA LEU A 806 25.47 -6.01 -5.02
C LEU A 806 23.99 -5.94 -5.42
N GLN A 807 23.38 -4.75 -5.42
CA GLN A 807 22.01 -4.59 -5.93
C GLN A 807 21.90 -4.84 -7.43
N PHE A 808 22.98 -4.67 -8.20
CA PHE A 808 23.00 -4.93 -9.65
C PHE A 808 23.67 -6.27 -10.03
N THR A 809 24.16 -7.03 -9.06
CA THR A 809 24.87 -8.31 -9.29
C THR A 809 24.35 -9.46 -8.42
N GLU A 810 24.47 -10.70 -8.90
CA GLU A 810 24.17 -11.92 -8.15
C GLU A 810 25.25 -12.97 -8.49
N GLY A 811 25.94 -13.50 -7.49
CA GLY A 811 27.06 -14.43 -7.69
C GLY A 811 28.20 -13.85 -8.56
N GLY A 812 28.42 -12.53 -8.51
CA GLY A 812 29.43 -11.82 -9.31
C GLY A 812 29.03 -11.55 -10.77
N LYS A 813 27.83 -11.98 -11.20
CA LYS A 813 27.28 -11.70 -12.54
C LYS A 813 26.27 -10.57 -12.45
N LYS A 814 26.21 -9.70 -13.46
CA LYS A 814 25.21 -8.63 -13.54
C LYS A 814 23.83 -9.26 -13.70
N LYS A 815 22.91 -9.00 -12.78
CA LYS A 815 21.52 -9.50 -12.85
C LYS A 815 20.59 -8.54 -13.60
N VAL A 816 21.05 -7.31 -13.82
CA VAL A 816 20.33 -6.22 -14.47
C VAL A 816 20.88 -6.00 -15.87
N LYS A 817 20.04 -5.56 -16.82
CA LYS A 817 20.44 -5.33 -18.22
C LYS A 817 21.17 -4.00 -18.40
N LEU A 818 22.18 -3.97 -19.27
CA LEU A 818 22.83 -2.73 -19.73
C LEU A 818 21.90 -2.01 -20.71
N HIS A 819 21.59 -0.75 -20.43
CA HIS A 819 20.84 0.13 -21.32
C HIS A 819 21.80 1.15 -21.94
N ASP A 820 21.77 1.26 -23.27
CA ASP A 820 22.55 2.28 -24.00
C ASP A 820 22.03 3.70 -23.70
N GLY A 821 22.90 4.69 -23.83
CA GLY A 821 22.52 6.09 -23.71
C GLY A 821 21.61 6.53 -24.88
N PRO A 822 20.58 7.38 -24.67
CA PRO A 822 19.82 7.61 -23.44
C PRO A 822 18.37 7.12 -23.60
N PHE A 823 18.00 6.03 -22.92
CA PHE A 823 16.58 5.69 -22.70
C PHE A 823 16.02 6.60 -21.58
N GLY A 824 14.95 7.33 -21.93
CA GLY A 824 14.47 8.54 -21.25
C GLY A 824 14.31 9.72 -22.23
N LEU A 825 15.09 9.74 -23.32
CA LEU A 825 14.79 10.54 -24.49
C LEU A 825 13.88 9.72 -25.41
N ASN A 826 12.60 10.03 -25.40
CA ASN A 826 11.68 9.43 -26.36
C ASN A 826 12.04 9.96 -27.77
N THR A 827 12.72 9.18 -28.60
CA THR A 827 12.84 9.47 -30.04
C THR A 827 11.56 9.01 -30.75
N SER A 828 10.42 9.57 -30.37
CA SER A 828 9.26 9.61 -31.27
C SER A 828 9.54 10.64 -32.36
N GLU A 829 9.00 10.43 -33.57
CA GLU A 829 9.20 11.27 -34.76
C GLU A 829 8.86 12.78 -34.58
N ASP A 830 8.27 13.17 -33.44
CA ASP A 830 7.84 14.54 -33.10
C ASP A 830 8.82 15.36 -32.21
N GLY A 831 10.10 15.01 -32.18
CA GLY A 831 11.13 15.80 -31.48
C GLY A 831 11.14 15.64 -29.95
N PRO A 832 12.15 16.22 -29.24
CA PRO A 832 12.41 15.89 -27.85
C PRO A 832 11.38 16.53 -26.91
N ARG A 833 10.37 15.75 -26.50
CA ARG A 833 9.68 15.98 -25.23
C ARG A 833 10.69 15.68 -24.12
N GLU A 834 11.44 16.70 -23.68
CA GLU A 834 12.06 16.87 -22.34
C GLU A 834 13.23 17.90 -22.32
N SER A 835 12.99 19.12 -22.83
CA SER A 835 13.91 20.24 -22.60
C SER A 835 14.03 20.62 -21.12
N TRP A 836 13.02 20.32 -20.30
CA TRP A 836 12.94 20.80 -18.92
C TRP A 836 13.82 20.04 -17.92
N ILE A 837 14.10 18.74 -18.10
CA ILE A 837 15.02 17.99 -17.21
C ILE A 837 16.46 18.43 -17.45
N LEU A 838 16.83 18.58 -18.73
CA LEU A 838 18.13 19.10 -19.12
C LEU A 838 18.28 20.57 -18.69
N GLN A 839 17.27 21.44 -18.90
CA GLN A 839 17.28 22.83 -18.44
C GLN A 839 17.32 22.98 -16.90
N ARG A 840 16.59 22.15 -16.15
CA ARG A 840 16.54 22.24 -14.67
C ARG A 840 17.81 21.70 -14.01
N ARG A 841 18.61 20.93 -14.75
CA ARG A 841 19.86 20.30 -14.26
C ARG A 841 21.11 20.91 -14.89
N GLU A 842 20.97 21.84 -15.84
CA GLU A 842 22.06 22.58 -16.47
C GLU A 842 22.88 23.38 -15.44
N THR A 843 22.26 23.79 -14.33
CA THR A 843 22.89 24.54 -13.24
C THR A 843 23.28 23.68 -12.05
N ASP A 844 23.00 22.37 -12.05
CA ASP A 844 23.34 21.50 -10.93
C ASP A 844 24.80 21.03 -11.05
N PRO A 845 25.67 21.30 -10.05
CA PRO A 845 27.09 20.93 -10.10
C PRO A 845 27.35 19.44 -10.36
N ALA A 846 26.44 18.54 -9.97
CA ALA A 846 26.59 17.11 -10.22
C ALA A 846 26.50 16.74 -11.71
N TYR A 847 25.79 17.53 -12.53
CA TYR A 847 25.50 17.24 -13.94
C TYR A 847 26.45 17.96 -14.91
N LEU A 848 27.31 18.85 -14.42
CA LEU A 848 28.28 19.55 -15.25
C LEU A 848 29.39 18.61 -15.76
N PRO A 849 29.96 18.84 -16.97
CA PRO A 849 31.14 18.13 -17.44
C PRO A 849 32.33 18.37 -16.50
N GLY A 850 32.84 17.31 -15.88
CA GLY A 850 33.85 17.43 -14.81
C GLY A 850 33.30 17.97 -13.48
N GLY A 851 31.97 18.05 -13.34
CA GLY A 851 31.29 18.50 -12.14
C GLY A 851 31.61 17.61 -10.93
N PHE A 852 32.18 18.23 -9.92
CA PHE A 852 32.30 17.70 -8.57
C PHE A 852 31.32 18.47 -7.70
N LEU A 853 30.63 17.77 -6.78
CA LEU A 853 29.84 18.44 -5.75
C LEU A 853 30.75 19.24 -4.77
N TYR A 854 32.07 19.03 -4.79
CA TYR A 854 33.08 19.86 -4.12
C TYR A 854 34.49 19.78 -4.76
N ASP A 855 35.23 20.89 -4.80
CA ASP A 855 36.64 20.99 -5.24
C ASP A 855 37.59 21.00 -4.02
N ALA A 856 38.38 19.93 -3.88
CA ALA A 856 39.31 19.73 -2.76
C ALA A 856 40.40 20.82 -2.65
N ALA A 857 40.57 21.68 -3.66
CA ALA A 857 41.49 22.82 -3.59
C ALA A 857 41.08 23.90 -2.56
N SER A 858 39.84 23.89 -2.08
CA SER A 858 39.32 24.89 -1.15
C SER A 858 39.38 24.50 0.33
N SER A 859 39.50 23.20 0.68
CA SER A 859 39.52 22.76 2.09
C SER A 859 40.90 22.84 2.75
N THR A 860 42.00 22.86 1.98
CA THR A 860 43.34 23.06 2.54
C THR A 860 43.54 24.49 3.07
N ALA A 861 42.74 25.47 2.63
CA ALA A 861 42.76 26.82 3.17
C ALA A 861 41.93 26.97 4.47
N ALA A 862 40.84 26.21 4.62
CA ALA A 862 39.96 26.29 5.79
C ALA A 862 40.54 25.52 7.01
N VAL A 863 41.10 24.34 6.79
CA VAL A 863 41.68 23.52 7.89
C VAL A 863 43.01 24.11 8.39
N ALA A 864 43.75 24.85 7.56
CA ALA A 864 44.94 25.60 8.01
C ALA A 864 44.60 26.83 8.87
N SER A 865 43.38 27.38 8.76
CA SER A 865 42.91 28.51 9.55
C SER A 865 42.41 28.12 10.94
N GLU A 866 41.83 26.92 11.09
CA GLU A 866 41.29 26.43 12.38
C GLU A 866 42.35 25.79 13.28
N VAL A 867 43.53 25.44 12.76
CA VAL A 867 44.68 24.99 13.58
C VAL A 867 45.55 26.16 14.04
N ALA A 868 45.28 27.38 13.54
CA ALA A 868 46.04 28.60 13.86
C ALA A 868 45.25 29.64 14.70
N ALA A 869 43.99 29.36 15.05
CA ALA A 869 43.16 30.14 15.97
C ALA A 869 42.86 29.29 17.22
#